data_AF-A0A3M7EQM1-F1
#
_entry.id   AF-A0A3M7EQM1-F1
#
_cell.length_a   1.000
_cell.length_b   1.000
_cell.length_c   1.000
_cell.angle_alpha   90.00
_cell.angle_beta   90.00
_cell.angle_gamma   90.00
#
_symmetry.space_group_name_H-M   'P 1'
#
loop_
_entity.id
_entity.type
_entity.pdbx_description
1 polymer ?
#
loop_
_entity_poly.entity_id
_entity_poly.type
_entity_poly.pdbx_seq_one_letter_code
_entity_poly.pdbx_strand_id
1 'polypeptide(L)'
;MPSLANALKGFKPRSGSPSAANSDSEQGSVPRGSMDKPRDSIDKPGRHSTGFSSLSNGIGGIGRHGSLKRESMDSSTRSPDTRRISKEHGHRATHSPMGFLRRKARTGSDTSFSSTEDLPLNREGEPLSRNQQRKHEMQAEKEKHKKEADERMAADKAKREEMHKKALEEETEEQRSKYGVLPINNYAGQMKEENRVDIRELKPDQVGQVVAFRARIHNVRKLSAHLMFIELRQQTATIQGILHEHAGVSQFFLYWAEHLHVETIVRVQGVIQEPKAKEGQVRGTSIHHVEVHIHELHVEAQPNEPLPFTVHEAEVTKAEADQEGDTRHRVSDRARQSNRIIDLRTTTSQAIFKVQSGICQMFRHHLDGLGFIEIHTPKMQGVASESGASVFKLDYFGRPAFLAQSPQLGKQMAIAADMRRVMEIGPVFRAENSNTHRHLTEFTGLDLEMAIETHYHELLRVLDSTFKAIFEYIYTKYRPEVEVVKRQFPSEDLVWLDETPIIPFAEAIRMLNESGYRDDNGNMLDENEDMGTKDEIALGAVIKEKLKTDYYILDKFPTSARPFYAMADPERPEVTNSFDIFVRGQEILSGGQRIHDAPTLIAKMQSMKMKPETMEEYMSGFEWGAPPHGGGGIGLERILMLMLKLGDIRHASMFARDPRSLPYKAPAKELRHPEASTMHPPWAGRDRAAAGLEFQPLEKLIANYGDASNTSWLEPKFEIWRDENTGAAIGFVPHQGFAITVGDPLCHTSQYAKAVGGYLRYVKKERHLKPLWLLCGSAAEETLANKFDWRTFSVAAEQRVDPNNNPASLDKEVERKCRHAEKEGVKIHDIPIGEPVSQEIKEKVDKRVQDWLHNRKGKQVHLTDVHPWQDMPHRQYHYATTKEGEICCLVILAQISPDHGWQVKFALDFPGAPSGAIELLVLHSLKAIALTGAKTATFGGGASNTFRVGHNLKGTRVKVLSKAYHAIANELKLTNKSEFREKLGATEDPIYVCYPPHGLGPSGVRAILSFFEDEDDGGKV
;
A
#
# COMPACT_ATOMS: atom_id res chain seq x y z
N MET A 1 4.21 -39.09 -28.72
CA MET A 1 2.95 -38.48 -28.26
C MET A 1 1.83 -38.71 -29.27
N PRO A 2 1.01 -39.77 -29.12
CA PRO A 2 -0.34 -39.73 -29.68
C PRO A 2 -1.40 -40.39 -28.77
N SER A 3 -2.13 -39.59 -27.99
CA SER A 3 -3.37 -40.05 -27.30
C SER A 3 -4.44 -38.98 -27.10
N LEU A 4 -4.21 -37.72 -27.53
CA LEU A 4 -5.18 -36.62 -27.37
C LEU A 4 -6.27 -36.55 -28.46
N ALA A 5 -6.33 -37.52 -29.38
CA ALA A 5 -7.16 -37.46 -30.59
C ALA A 5 -8.61 -37.97 -30.43
N ASN A 6 -8.96 -38.61 -29.30
CA ASN A 6 -10.23 -39.33 -29.15
C ASN A 6 -11.28 -38.68 -28.22
N ALA A 7 -11.02 -37.48 -27.67
CA ALA A 7 -11.92 -36.84 -26.70
C ALA A 7 -12.84 -35.74 -27.27
N LEU A 8 -12.75 -35.40 -28.57
CA LEU A 8 -13.47 -34.27 -29.19
C LEU A 8 -14.24 -34.65 -30.46
N LYS A 9 -15.17 -35.61 -30.33
CA LYS A 9 -16.21 -35.87 -31.34
C LYS A 9 -17.58 -35.98 -30.66
N GLY A 10 -18.37 -34.91 -30.75
CA GLY A 10 -19.76 -34.91 -30.29
C GLY A 10 -20.37 -33.51 -30.24
N PHE A 11 -21.31 -33.26 -31.16
CA PHE A 11 -22.33 -32.20 -31.18
C PHE A 11 -22.08 -30.88 -31.94
N LYS A 12 -22.68 -30.85 -33.14
CA LYS A 12 -23.14 -29.71 -33.96
C LYS A 12 -24.01 -30.29 -35.09
N PRO A 13 -24.87 -29.52 -35.81
CA PRO A 13 -25.92 -28.62 -35.31
C PRO A 13 -27.23 -28.72 -36.15
N ARG A 14 -28.22 -27.82 -35.88
CA ARG A 14 -29.09 -27.05 -36.84
C ARG A 14 -30.63 -27.15 -36.74
N SER A 15 -31.20 -25.94 -36.84
CA SER A 15 -32.37 -25.47 -37.62
C SER A 15 -33.81 -25.91 -37.28
N GLY A 16 -34.71 -24.92 -37.24
CA GLY A 16 -36.14 -25.13 -37.56
C GLY A 16 -37.13 -24.19 -36.86
N SER A 17 -37.43 -23.03 -37.45
CA SER A 17 -38.74 -22.35 -37.36
C SER A 17 -39.48 -22.57 -38.70
N PRO A 18 -40.78 -22.24 -38.89
CA PRO A 18 -41.78 -21.63 -37.99
C PRO A 18 -43.17 -22.32 -37.97
N SER A 19 -44.16 -21.80 -37.21
CA SER A 19 -45.54 -21.40 -37.69
C SER A 19 -46.71 -21.51 -36.67
N ALA A 20 -47.52 -20.43 -36.66
CA ALA A 20 -48.99 -20.30 -36.51
C ALA A 20 -49.85 -20.97 -35.38
N ALA A 21 -50.45 -20.08 -34.56
CA ALA A 21 -51.90 -19.90 -34.28
C ALA A 21 -52.73 -20.86 -33.38
N ASN A 22 -53.45 -20.23 -32.43
CA ASN A 22 -54.76 -20.53 -31.79
C ASN A 22 -55.00 -21.97 -31.21
N SER A 23 -55.50 -22.18 -29.99
CA SER A 23 -56.65 -21.52 -29.33
C SER A 23 -56.83 -21.92 -27.85
N ASP A 24 -57.45 -21.02 -27.09
CA ASP A 24 -58.39 -21.18 -25.94
C ASP A 24 -58.05 -21.94 -24.63
N SER A 25 -58.32 -21.19 -23.53
CA SER A 25 -58.80 -21.63 -22.20
C SER A 25 -57.80 -22.34 -21.26
N GLU A 26 -57.81 -22.15 -19.93
CA GLU A 26 -58.82 -21.56 -19.02
C GLU A 26 -58.28 -20.50 -18.02
N GLN A 27 -59.23 -19.92 -17.29
CA GLN A 27 -59.15 -18.96 -16.18
C GLN A 27 -58.36 -19.52 -14.95
N GLY A 28 -57.98 -18.73 -13.95
CA GLY A 28 -58.39 -17.36 -13.66
C GLY A 28 -57.48 -16.64 -12.64
N SER A 29 -57.67 -15.33 -12.54
CA SER A 29 -56.72 -14.38 -11.99
C SER A 29 -57.03 -13.87 -10.58
N VAL A 30 -55.97 -13.37 -9.93
CA VAL A 30 -55.99 -12.37 -8.86
C VAL A 30 -56.90 -11.17 -9.20
N PRO A 31 -57.51 -10.52 -8.20
CA PRO A 31 -57.65 -9.05 -8.19
C PRO A 31 -57.08 -8.47 -6.88
N ARG A 32 -56.24 -7.42 -6.88
CA ARG A 32 -56.45 -6.03 -7.34
C ARG A 32 -57.68 -5.38 -6.69
N GLY A 33 -57.50 -4.21 -6.10
CA GLY A 33 -58.60 -3.32 -5.68
C GLY A 33 -58.51 -1.97 -6.39
N SER A 34 -59.51 -1.12 -6.17
CA SER A 34 -59.45 0.35 -6.38
C SER A 34 -60.77 1.00 -5.96
N MET A 35 -60.70 2.23 -5.41
CA MET A 35 -61.68 3.34 -5.45
C MET A 35 -63.15 3.03 -5.05
N ASP A 36 -63.79 3.76 -4.14
CA ASP A 36 -64.19 5.15 -4.39
C ASP A 36 -64.63 5.94 -3.11
N LYS A 37 -64.89 7.25 -3.26
CA LYS A 37 -65.56 8.13 -2.26
C LYS A 37 -67.11 8.11 -2.47
N PRO A 38 -68.00 8.84 -1.74
CA PRO A 38 -67.80 9.80 -0.62
C PRO A 38 -68.82 9.74 0.58
N ARG A 39 -68.57 10.63 1.57
CA ARG A 39 -69.52 11.42 2.40
C ARG A 39 -70.12 10.90 3.74
N ASP A 40 -70.20 11.90 4.63
CA ASP A 40 -71.18 12.18 5.70
C ASP A 40 -71.11 11.52 7.11
N SER A 41 -70.45 12.27 8.02
CA SER A 41 -71.11 13.06 9.10
C SER A 41 -71.07 12.59 10.57
N ILE A 42 -70.88 13.60 11.47
CA ILE A 42 -71.38 13.71 12.88
C ILE A 42 -70.71 12.78 13.94
N ASP A 43 -70.28 13.20 15.16
CA ASP A 43 -70.42 14.49 15.90
C ASP A 43 -69.21 14.87 16.81
N LYS A 44 -69.34 16.03 17.48
CA LYS A 44 -68.49 16.78 18.45
C LYS A 44 -68.52 16.20 19.90
N PRO A 45 -68.02 16.85 21.00
CA PRO A 45 -67.32 18.16 21.22
C PRO A 45 -66.00 18.04 22.04
N GLY A 46 -65.26 19.09 22.47
CA GLY A 46 -65.35 20.56 22.42
C GLY A 46 -64.01 21.24 22.82
N ARG A 47 -63.72 22.51 22.46
CA ARG A 47 -63.83 23.75 23.31
C ARG A 47 -62.95 23.75 24.59
N HIS A 48 -62.19 24.78 25.01
CA HIS A 48 -62.13 26.25 24.76
C HIS A 48 -60.69 26.76 25.17
N SER A 49 -59.94 27.56 24.39
CA SER A 49 -59.80 29.05 24.34
C SER A 49 -58.99 29.79 25.43
N THR A 50 -58.24 30.84 25.02
CA THR A 50 -57.56 31.92 25.81
C THR A 50 -56.31 31.51 26.63
N GLY A 51 -55.31 32.37 26.93
CA GLY A 51 -55.03 33.75 26.51
C GLY A 51 -53.91 34.42 27.36
N PHE A 52 -53.25 35.46 26.80
CA PHE A 52 -52.50 36.56 27.46
C PHE A 52 -51.48 36.33 28.63
N SER A 53 -50.20 36.55 28.29
CA SER A 53 -49.26 37.55 28.87
C SER A 53 -48.93 37.67 30.39
N SER A 54 -47.62 37.80 30.63
CA SER A 54 -46.94 38.87 31.42
C SER A 54 -46.49 38.66 32.88
N LEU A 55 -45.18 38.92 33.07
CA LEU A 55 -44.55 39.85 34.04
C LEU A 55 -44.53 39.57 35.57
N SER A 56 -43.29 39.39 36.08
CA SER A 56 -42.51 40.41 36.85
C SER A 56 -42.06 40.15 38.30
N ASN A 57 -40.91 40.79 38.58
CA ASN A 57 -40.34 41.27 39.87
C ASN A 57 -39.21 40.45 40.52
N GLY A 58 -38.07 41.06 40.89
CA GLY A 58 -37.65 42.45 40.62
C GLY A 58 -36.36 42.93 41.33
N ILE A 59 -35.94 44.17 40.98
CA ILE A 59 -35.10 45.12 41.78
C ILE A 59 -33.64 44.67 42.05
N GLY A 60 -32.52 45.39 41.88
CA GLY A 60 -32.08 46.78 41.60
C GLY A 60 -30.61 46.91 42.14
N GLY A 61 -29.74 47.91 41.93
CA GLY A 61 -29.71 49.14 41.11
C GLY A 61 -28.59 50.10 41.64
N ILE A 62 -27.94 50.91 40.77
CA ILE A 62 -26.91 51.95 41.11
C ILE A 62 -25.51 51.39 41.56
N GLY A 63 -24.31 51.94 41.25
CA GLY A 63 -23.88 53.00 40.31
C GLY A 63 -22.45 53.57 40.58
N ARG A 64 -21.70 53.91 39.51
CA ARG A 64 -20.54 54.85 39.35
C ARG A 64 -19.27 54.80 40.24
N HIS A 65 -18.09 54.69 39.60
CA HIS A 65 -17.08 55.76 39.26
C HIS A 65 -15.88 55.04 38.58
N GLY A 66 -15.25 55.46 37.47
CA GLY A 66 -14.52 56.72 37.17
C GLY A 66 -13.00 56.50 37.37
N SER A 67 -12.03 56.89 36.52
CA SER A 67 -12.03 57.59 35.21
C SER A 67 -10.59 57.74 34.65
N LEU A 68 -10.42 58.08 33.34
CA LEU A 68 -9.20 58.63 32.68
C LEU A 68 -8.04 57.63 32.42
N LYS A 69 -7.17 57.77 31.38
CA LYS A 69 -6.90 58.90 30.46
C LYS A 69 -6.44 58.43 29.04
N ARG A 70 -6.38 59.37 28.08
CA ARG A 70 -6.04 59.20 26.64
C ARG A 70 -4.72 59.93 26.29
N GLU A 71 -4.36 59.94 24.99
CA GLU A 71 -3.31 60.76 24.30
C GLU A 71 -1.86 60.20 24.31
N SER A 72 -1.04 60.33 23.24
CA SER A 72 -1.24 60.85 21.86
C SER A 72 -0.19 60.30 20.85
N MET A 73 -0.38 60.58 19.55
CA MET A 73 0.56 60.31 18.44
C MET A 73 1.59 61.45 18.23
N ASP A 74 2.80 61.12 17.76
CA ASP A 74 3.54 61.64 16.57
C ASP A 74 4.99 61.04 16.61
N SER A 75 5.62 60.54 15.55
CA SER A 75 6.20 61.20 14.35
C SER A 75 7.27 62.27 14.70
N SER A 76 8.39 62.46 13.97
CA SER A 76 8.85 61.93 12.67
C SER A 76 10.36 62.12 12.43
N THR A 77 10.94 61.33 11.51
CA THR A 77 12.08 61.65 10.60
C THR A 77 13.43 62.22 11.10
N ARG A 78 14.55 61.56 10.72
CA ARG A 78 15.34 61.91 9.51
C ARG A 78 16.51 60.94 9.22
N SER A 79 16.62 60.50 7.97
CA SER A 79 17.84 59.95 7.33
C SER A 79 18.72 61.10 6.79
N PRO A 80 20.00 60.89 6.36
CA PRO A 80 20.34 60.28 5.06
C PRO A 80 21.41 59.16 5.17
N ASP A 81 21.48 58.08 4.38
CA ASP A 81 21.46 57.86 2.92
C ASP A 81 22.89 57.72 2.32
N THR A 82 23.27 56.50 1.88
CA THR A 82 23.77 56.20 0.50
C THR A 82 24.36 54.77 0.32
N ARG A 83 23.71 54.01 -0.57
CA ARG A 83 24.27 53.17 -1.66
C ARG A 83 25.36 52.08 -1.43
N ARG A 84 24.91 50.83 -1.70
CA ARG A 84 25.45 49.84 -2.69
C ARG A 84 26.59 48.86 -2.35
N ILE A 85 26.32 47.60 -2.75
CA ILE A 85 27.19 46.53 -3.35
C ILE A 85 27.59 45.30 -2.49
N SER A 86 27.61 44.17 -3.22
CA SER A 86 28.18 42.84 -2.95
C SER A 86 27.52 41.90 -1.92
N LYS A 87 27.08 40.74 -2.42
CA LYS A 87 26.85 39.51 -1.67
C LYS A 87 28.19 38.79 -1.47
N GLU A 88 28.52 38.44 -0.24
CA GLU A 88 29.25 37.22 0.15
C GLU A 88 29.12 37.07 1.66
N HIS A 89 28.95 35.85 2.18
CA HIS A 89 28.82 35.59 3.63
C HIS A 89 29.56 34.32 4.04
N GLY A 90 30.62 34.51 4.85
CA GLY A 90 31.34 33.46 5.55
C GLY A 90 31.10 33.53 7.06
N HIS A 91 30.98 32.36 7.68
CA HIS A 91 30.91 32.01 9.10
C HIS A 91 31.30 33.05 10.18
N ARG A 92 30.49 33.14 11.25
CA ARG A 92 30.83 32.57 12.58
C ARG A 92 29.65 32.62 13.57
N ALA A 93 29.75 31.84 14.64
CA ALA A 93 28.72 31.66 15.67
C ALA A 93 29.12 32.28 17.02
N THR A 94 28.14 32.60 17.87
CA THR A 94 28.28 32.66 19.34
C THR A 94 26.98 32.19 20.02
N HIS A 95 27.11 31.50 21.15
CA HIS A 95 26.00 31.05 22.00
C HIS A 95 25.89 31.93 23.25
N SER A 96 24.68 32.04 23.82
CA SER A 96 24.42 32.65 25.14
C SER A 96 24.26 31.56 26.23
N PRO A 97 24.70 31.78 27.49
CA PRO A 97 24.81 30.72 28.49
C PRO A 97 23.75 30.80 29.62
N MET A 98 22.95 29.74 29.84
CA MET A 98 22.13 29.56 31.05
C MET A 98 21.80 28.08 31.27
N GLY A 99 22.63 27.37 32.05
CA GLY A 99 22.39 25.95 32.37
C GLY A 99 23.30 25.31 33.44
N PHE A 100 24.24 26.05 34.03
CA PHE A 100 25.33 25.46 34.82
C PHE A 100 25.08 25.37 36.35
N LEU A 101 23.93 25.86 36.86
CA LEU A 101 23.72 26.09 38.31
C LEU A 101 22.63 25.25 38.98
N ARG A 102 22.34 24.03 38.51
CA ARG A 102 21.43 23.09 39.21
C ARG A 102 21.95 21.66 39.35
N ARG A 103 23.26 21.46 39.54
CA ARG A 103 23.83 20.13 39.83
C ARG A 103 25.05 20.14 40.76
N LYS A 104 24.97 20.86 41.89
CA LYS A 104 25.94 20.78 42.99
C LYS A 104 25.26 20.82 44.37
N ALA A 105 24.46 19.80 44.66
CA ALA A 105 23.81 19.60 45.97
C ALA A 105 23.52 18.10 46.19
N ARG A 106 24.55 17.34 46.62
CA ARG A 106 24.49 16.08 47.38
C ARG A 106 25.92 15.52 47.51
N THR A 107 26.59 15.96 48.56
CA THR A 107 27.81 15.36 49.11
C THR A 107 27.59 15.25 50.61
N GLY A 108 27.40 14.03 51.09
CA GLY A 108 27.45 13.64 52.49
C GLY A 108 28.38 12.43 52.56
N SER A 109 29.23 12.38 53.57
CA SER A 109 30.27 11.36 53.71
C SER A 109 29.69 10.04 54.21
N ASP A 110 30.33 8.92 53.84
CA ASP A 110 31.29 8.29 54.75
C ASP A 110 32.13 7.23 54.03
N THR A 111 33.28 6.94 54.62
CA THR A 111 34.36 6.14 54.03
C THR A 111 34.27 4.66 54.44
N SER A 112 34.25 3.77 53.45
CA SER A 112 34.70 2.38 53.64
C SER A 112 35.58 1.98 52.46
N PHE A 113 36.82 1.59 52.73
CA PHE A 113 37.66 0.90 51.75
C PHE A 113 36.93 -0.38 51.29
N SER A 114 36.68 -0.49 49.99
CA SER A 114 36.40 -1.76 49.32
C SER A 114 37.41 -1.89 48.19
N SER A 115 37.91 -3.10 47.99
CA SER A 115 39.02 -3.42 47.08
C SER A 115 38.77 -2.91 45.65
N THR A 116 39.83 -2.38 45.03
CA THR A 116 39.87 -2.03 43.60
C THR A 116 40.07 -3.24 42.69
N GLU A 117 39.69 -4.44 43.14
CA GLU A 117 40.00 -5.71 42.46
C GLU A 117 38.87 -6.24 41.56
N ASP A 118 37.63 -5.72 41.69
CA ASP A 118 36.46 -6.14 40.91
C ASP A 118 35.89 -5.03 39.99
N LEU A 119 36.74 -4.20 39.39
CA LEU A 119 36.31 -3.29 38.31
C LEU A 119 36.49 -3.98 36.95
N PRO A 120 35.44 -4.11 36.11
CA PRO A 120 35.58 -4.70 34.79
C PRO A 120 36.57 -3.88 33.96
N LEU A 121 37.57 -4.57 33.42
CA LEU A 121 38.68 -3.99 32.67
C LEU A 121 38.33 -3.87 31.18
N ASN A 122 38.95 -2.90 30.51
CA ASN A 122 38.93 -2.81 29.06
C ASN A 122 39.85 -3.90 28.43
N ARG A 123 39.90 -3.95 27.09
CA ARG A 123 40.69 -4.93 26.33
C ARG A 123 42.22 -4.78 26.50
N GLU A 124 42.65 -3.72 27.18
CA GLU A 124 44.05 -3.32 27.42
C GLU A 124 44.42 -3.43 28.91
N GLY A 125 43.50 -3.88 29.78
CA GLY A 125 43.74 -4.10 31.21
C GLY A 125 43.48 -2.89 32.12
N GLU A 126 42.92 -1.79 31.60
CA GLU A 126 42.61 -0.60 32.39
C GLU A 126 41.14 -0.58 32.90
N PRO A 127 40.84 0.06 34.06
CA PRO A 127 39.48 0.18 34.55
C PRO A 127 38.57 0.97 33.60
N LEU A 128 37.41 0.41 33.23
CA LEU A 128 36.46 1.07 32.33
C LEU A 128 36.01 2.44 32.86
N SER A 129 36.00 3.47 32.01
CA SER A 129 35.51 4.80 32.36
C SER A 129 33.99 4.78 32.66
N ARG A 130 33.51 5.77 33.43
CA ARG A 130 32.10 5.84 33.88
C ARG A 130 31.03 5.82 32.77
N ASN A 131 31.39 6.23 31.54
CA ASN A 131 30.51 6.12 30.37
C ASN A 131 30.62 4.75 29.68
N GLN A 132 31.79 4.10 29.72
CA GLN A 132 31.95 2.73 29.25
C GLN A 132 31.29 1.73 30.21
N GLN A 133 31.38 1.93 31.52
CA GLN A 133 30.66 1.17 32.54
C GLN A 133 29.15 1.17 32.26
N ARG A 134 28.52 2.35 32.14
CA ARG A 134 27.09 2.48 31.77
C ARG A 134 26.73 1.80 30.45
N LYS A 135 27.64 1.78 29.47
CA LYS A 135 27.42 1.13 28.18
C LYS A 135 27.53 -0.39 28.29
N HIS A 136 28.45 -0.88 29.13
CA HIS A 136 28.60 -2.29 29.47
C HIS A 136 27.42 -2.80 30.30
N GLU A 137 26.97 -2.04 31.30
CA GLU A 137 25.74 -2.29 32.07
C GLU A 137 24.52 -2.41 31.15
N MET A 138 24.24 -1.40 30.31
CA MET A 138 23.12 -1.46 29.36
C MET A 138 23.24 -2.60 28.33
N GLN A 139 24.46 -3.05 28.01
CA GLN A 139 24.67 -4.17 27.10
C GLN A 139 24.45 -5.51 27.80
N ALA A 140 24.96 -5.67 29.03
CA ALA A 140 24.72 -6.83 29.89
C ALA A 140 23.23 -6.97 30.27
N GLU A 141 22.53 -5.88 30.61
CA GLU A 141 21.08 -5.87 30.82
C GLU A 141 20.32 -6.34 29.56
N LYS A 142 20.78 -5.92 28.37
CA LYS A 142 20.14 -6.27 27.10
C LYS A 142 20.40 -7.70 26.66
N GLU A 143 21.59 -8.23 26.93
CA GLU A 143 21.94 -9.64 26.70
C GLU A 143 21.24 -10.54 27.71
N LYS A 144 21.13 -10.12 28.98
CA LYS A 144 20.33 -10.77 30.02
C LYS A 144 18.84 -10.85 29.66
N HIS A 145 18.20 -9.70 29.38
CA HIS A 145 16.78 -9.65 28.94
C HIS A 145 16.53 -10.50 27.69
N LYS A 146 17.55 -10.67 26.84
CA LYS A 146 17.44 -11.50 25.65
C LYS A 146 17.49 -12.99 25.97
N LYS A 147 18.49 -13.42 26.73
CA LYS A 147 18.61 -14.81 27.20
C LYS A 147 17.33 -15.23 27.94
N GLU A 148 16.84 -14.37 28.83
CA GLU A 148 15.55 -14.52 29.53
C GLU A 148 14.36 -14.65 28.56
N ALA A 149 14.37 -13.98 27.41
CA ALA A 149 13.27 -14.07 26.42
C ALA A 149 13.32 -15.36 25.58
N ASP A 150 14.50 -15.80 25.17
CA ASP A 150 14.65 -17.04 24.39
C ASP A 150 14.46 -18.29 25.29
N GLU A 151 14.99 -18.27 26.52
CA GLU A 151 14.69 -19.27 27.56
C GLU A 151 13.19 -19.33 27.87
N ARG A 152 12.52 -18.17 27.99
CA ARG A 152 11.06 -18.11 28.18
C ARG A 152 10.28 -18.72 27.02
N MET A 153 10.67 -18.50 25.76
CA MET A 153 9.98 -19.10 24.61
C MET A 153 10.18 -20.62 24.52
N ALA A 154 11.38 -21.12 24.84
CA ALA A 154 11.64 -22.55 24.91
C ALA A 154 10.84 -23.20 26.06
N ALA A 155 10.81 -22.54 27.23
CA ALA A 155 10.00 -22.95 28.37
C ALA A 155 8.50 -22.93 28.07
N ASP A 156 7.98 -21.88 27.41
CA ASP A 156 6.57 -21.79 27.02
C ASP A 156 6.20 -22.90 26.01
N LYS A 157 7.09 -23.27 25.09
CA LYS A 157 6.87 -24.42 24.18
C LYS A 157 6.85 -25.76 24.93
N ALA A 158 7.88 -26.04 25.74
CA ALA A 158 7.97 -27.28 26.50
C ALA A 158 6.77 -27.43 27.48
N LYS A 159 6.40 -26.33 28.15
CA LYS A 159 5.21 -26.25 29.00
C LYS A 159 3.93 -26.46 28.22
N ARG A 160 3.84 -26.03 26.96
CA ARG A 160 2.66 -26.27 26.11
C ARG A 160 2.49 -27.74 25.74
N GLU A 161 3.60 -28.43 25.45
CA GLU A 161 3.62 -29.88 25.21
C GLU A 161 3.30 -30.65 26.50
N GLU A 162 3.86 -30.25 27.65
CA GLU A 162 3.58 -30.81 28.97
C GLU A 162 2.11 -30.64 29.38
N MET A 163 1.57 -29.42 29.28
CA MET A 163 0.17 -29.11 29.61
C MET A 163 -0.80 -29.83 28.67
N HIS A 164 -0.46 -30.00 27.38
CA HIS A 164 -1.27 -30.80 26.45
C HIS A 164 -1.26 -32.29 26.83
N LYS A 165 -0.11 -32.83 27.23
CA LYS A 165 -0.03 -34.21 27.71
C LYS A 165 -0.84 -34.42 28.99
N LYS A 166 -0.72 -33.51 29.97
CA LYS A 166 -1.51 -33.52 31.20
C LYS A 166 -3.01 -33.38 30.94
N ALA A 167 -3.43 -32.54 30.00
CA ALA A 167 -4.83 -32.44 29.59
C ALA A 167 -5.41 -33.79 29.10
N LEU A 168 -4.62 -34.56 28.35
CA LEU A 168 -5.02 -35.91 27.90
C LEU A 168 -5.11 -36.93 29.06
N GLU A 169 -4.32 -36.76 30.11
CA GLU A 169 -4.25 -37.67 31.28
C GLU A 169 -5.25 -37.30 32.39
N GLU A 170 -5.49 -36.00 32.62
CA GLU A 170 -6.23 -35.46 33.77
C GLU A 170 -7.67 -35.04 33.44
N GLU A 171 -7.99 -34.66 32.19
CA GLU A 171 -9.34 -34.21 31.84
C GLU A 171 -10.31 -35.37 31.54
N THR A 172 -11.59 -35.11 31.83
CA THR A 172 -12.70 -35.93 31.33
C THR A 172 -12.94 -35.68 29.84
N GLU A 173 -13.61 -36.63 29.17
CA GLU A 173 -14.01 -36.46 27.76
C GLU A 173 -14.97 -35.27 27.56
N GLU A 174 -15.85 -35.02 28.54
CA GLU A 174 -16.76 -33.87 28.52
C GLU A 174 -15.99 -32.54 28.60
N GLN A 175 -14.95 -32.43 29.43
CA GLN A 175 -14.09 -31.23 29.50
C GLN A 175 -13.33 -31.01 28.18
N ARG A 176 -12.72 -32.06 27.61
CA ARG A 176 -12.04 -31.98 26.30
C ARG A 176 -12.98 -31.56 25.16
N SER A 177 -14.24 -32.00 25.19
CA SER A 177 -15.22 -31.68 24.14
C SER A 177 -15.60 -30.19 24.05
N LYS A 178 -15.37 -29.41 25.12
CA LYS A 178 -15.79 -28.00 25.23
C LYS A 178 -14.85 -27.01 24.54
N TYR A 179 -13.68 -27.45 24.09
CA TYR A 179 -12.72 -26.59 23.41
C TYR A 179 -11.95 -27.30 22.30
N GLY A 180 -11.15 -26.54 21.54
CA GLY A 180 -10.31 -27.07 20.47
C GLY A 180 -10.62 -26.48 19.10
N VAL A 181 -10.26 -27.19 18.03
CA VAL A 181 -10.41 -26.74 16.64
C VAL A 181 -11.50 -27.57 15.97
N LEU A 182 -12.52 -26.91 15.42
CA LEU A 182 -13.55 -27.58 14.64
C LEU A 182 -12.99 -28.05 13.28
N PRO A 183 -13.50 -29.15 12.71
CA PRO A 183 -13.15 -29.55 11.36
C PRO A 183 -13.51 -28.44 10.37
N ILE A 184 -12.75 -28.36 9.27
CA ILE A 184 -13.01 -27.40 8.19
C ILE A 184 -14.46 -27.58 7.73
N ASN A 185 -15.22 -26.48 7.75
CA ASN A 185 -16.57 -26.45 7.21
C ASN A 185 -16.50 -26.63 5.67
N ASN A 186 -16.78 -27.85 5.24
CA ASN A 186 -16.81 -28.29 3.85
C ASN A 186 -18.15 -28.98 3.51
N TYR A 187 -19.24 -28.57 4.19
CA TYR A 187 -20.46 -29.37 4.28
C TYR A 187 -21.06 -29.78 2.92
N ALA A 188 -21.05 -31.10 2.68
CA ALA A 188 -21.91 -31.79 1.71
C ALA A 188 -22.95 -32.71 2.42
N GLY A 189 -23.12 -32.55 3.74
CA GLY A 189 -24.00 -33.35 4.59
C GLY A 189 -25.22 -32.57 5.10
N GLN A 190 -25.96 -33.17 6.05
CA GLN A 190 -27.15 -32.55 6.65
C GLN A 190 -26.82 -31.24 7.38
N MET A 191 -27.68 -30.23 7.17
CA MET A 191 -27.66 -28.96 7.88
C MET A 191 -27.96 -29.20 9.37
N LYS A 192 -27.00 -28.87 10.24
CA LYS A 192 -27.21 -28.83 11.68
C LYS A 192 -27.71 -27.44 12.06
N GLU A 193 -28.97 -27.34 12.46
CA GLU A 193 -29.52 -26.10 13.02
C GLU A 193 -28.92 -25.88 14.42
N GLU A 194 -28.13 -24.82 14.56
CA GLU A 194 -27.64 -24.31 15.84
C GLU A 194 -28.15 -22.87 15.96
N ASN A 195 -28.93 -22.59 17.01
CA ASN A 195 -29.49 -21.27 17.26
C ASN A 195 -28.40 -20.29 17.71
N ARG A 196 -27.69 -19.72 16.74
CA ARG A 196 -26.63 -18.73 16.93
C ARG A 196 -27.23 -17.32 16.99
N VAL A 197 -26.99 -16.60 18.08
CA VAL A 197 -27.44 -15.21 18.27
C VAL A 197 -26.42 -14.20 17.72
N ASP A 198 -26.87 -12.98 17.43
CA ASP A 198 -25.97 -11.85 17.18
C ASP A 198 -25.62 -11.15 18.50
N ILE A 199 -24.34 -10.94 18.81
CA ILE A 199 -23.97 -10.31 20.09
C ILE A 199 -24.55 -8.90 20.26
N ARG A 200 -24.91 -8.21 19.16
CA ARG A 200 -25.52 -6.87 19.18
C ARG A 200 -26.93 -6.84 19.74
N GLU A 201 -27.60 -7.99 19.78
CA GLU A 201 -28.96 -8.14 20.29
C GLU A 201 -28.98 -8.45 21.80
N LEU A 202 -27.80 -8.71 22.39
CA LEU A 202 -27.64 -9.08 23.79
C LEU A 202 -27.93 -7.92 24.74
N LYS A 203 -28.81 -8.17 25.72
CA LYS A 203 -29.34 -7.16 26.64
C LYS A 203 -29.39 -7.68 28.10
N PRO A 204 -29.48 -6.79 29.11
CA PRO A 204 -29.52 -7.17 30.52
C PRO A 204 -30.70 -8.07 30.94
N ASP A 205 -31.83 -8.02 30.24
CA ASP A 205 -33.00 -8.88 30.48
C ASP A 205 -32.77 -10.36 30.11
N GLN A 206 -31.64 -10.67 29.45
CA GLN A 206 -31.26 -12.03 29.07
C GLN A 206 -30.24 -12.67 30.03
N VAL A 207 -29.91 -12.03 31.15
CA VAL A 207 -29.03 -12.60 32.19
C VAL A 207 -29.55 -13.97 32.65
N GLY A 208 -28.63 -14.94 32.74
CA GLY A 208 -28.92 -16.35 33.04
C GLY A 208 -29.24 -17.22 31.83
N GLN A 209 -29.47 -16.65 30.63
CA GLN A 209 -29.71 -17.43 29.41
C GLN A 209 -28.40 -18.02 28.85
N VAL A 210 -28.47 -19.25 28.34
CA VAL A 210 -27.41 -19.87 27.55
C VAL A 210 -27.52 -19.37 26.11
N VAL A 211 -26.43 -18.88 25.56
CA VAL A 211 -26.32 -18.42 24.16
C VAL A 211 -25.14 -19.07 23.45
N ALA A 212 -25.31 -19.34 22.17
CA ALA A 212 -24.24 -19.69 21.25
C ALA A 212 -24.08 -18.59 20.20
N PHE A 213 -22.85 -18.22 19.83
CA PHE A 213 -22.59 -17.22 18.79
C PHE A 213 -21.21 -17.42 18.13
N ARG A 214 -20.99 -16.73 17.01
CA ARG A 214 -19.71 -16.70 16.28
C ARG A 214 -19.10 -15.31 16.41
N ALA A 215 -17.89 -15.22 16.96
CA ALA A 215 -17.16 -13.97 17.12
C ALA A 215 -15.69 -14.10 16.69
N ARG A 216 -14.99 -12.98 16.57
CA ARG A 216 -13.53 -12.92 16.53
C ARG A 216 -12.99 -12.65 17.92
N ILE A 217 -11.89 -13.29 18.29
CA ILE A 217 -11.06 -12.85 19.42
C ILE A 217 -10.43 -11.50 19.03
N HIS A 218 -10.85 -10.41 19.66
CA HIS A 218 -10.27 -9.09 19.45
C HIS A 218 -9.02 -8.89 20.31
N ASN A 219 -9.10 -9.31 21.57
CA ASN A 219 -8.03 -9.21 22.55
C ASN A 219 -8.17 -10.35 23.60
N VAL A 220 -7.07 -10.71 24.26
CA VAL A 220 -7.04 -11.71 25.34
C VAL A 220 -6.26 -11.15 26.52
N ARG A 221 -6.87 -11.17 27.71
CA ARG A 221 -6.27 -10.70 28.96
C ARG A 221 -6.41 -11.76 30.04
N LYS A 222 -5.34 -12.50 30.28
CA LYS A 222 -5.21 -13.40 31.43
C LYS A 222 -5.07 -12.63 32.73
N LEU A 223 -5.74 -13.08 33.79
CA LEU A 223 -5.58 -12.54 35.16
C LEU A 223 -4.89 -13.54 36.08
N SER A 224 -5.20 -14.83 35.96
CA SER A 224 -4.56 -15.91 36.73
C SER A 224 -4.52 -17.20 35.90
N ALA A 225 -4.10 -18.31 36.50
CA ALA A 225 -4.26 -19.64 35.88
C ALA A 225 -5.73 -20.08 35.78
N HIS A 226 -6.60 -19.49 36.60
CA HIS A 226 -8.01 -19.89 36.81
C HIS A 226 -9.02 -18.84 36.31
N LEU A 227 -8.54 -17.71 35.74
CA LEU A 227 -9.38 -16.63 35.24
C LEU A 227 -8.74 -15.86 34.08
N MET A 228 -9.52 -15.71 33.00
CA MET A 228 -9.17 -14.97 31.79
C MET A 228 -10.37 -14.16 31.28
N PHE A 229 -10.09 -12.98 30.71
CA PHE A 229 -11.03 -12.22 29.90
C PHE A 229 -10.65 -12.31 28.43
N ILE A 230 -11.64 -12.56 27.58
CA ILE A 230 -11.52 -12.61 26.12
C ILE A 230 -12.46 -11.56 25.56
N GLU A 231 -11.93 -10.59 24.83
CA GLU A 231 -12.77 -9.63 24.14
C GLU A 231 -13.24 -10.23 22.81
N LEU A 232 -14.55 -10.35 22.64
CA LEU A 232 -15.19 -11.03 21.52
C LEU A 232 -15.89 -10.00 20.63
N ARG A 233 -15.59 -10.03 19.32
CA ARG A 233 -16.04 -9.02 18.35
C ARG A 233 -16.86 -9.60 17.22
N GLN A 234 -17.98 -8.95 16.91
CA GLN A 234 -18.82 -9.21 15.75
C GLN A 234 -19.06 -7.88 15.01
N GLN A 235 -18.46 -7.75 13.82
CA GLN A 235 -18.44 -6.51 13.04
C GLN A 235 -17.92 -5.32 13.88
N THR A 236 -18.80 -4.38 14.22
CA THR A 236 -18.51 -3.14 14.97
C THR A 236 -18.77 -3.26 16.48
N ALA A 237 -19.31 -4.38 16.95
CA ALA A 237 -19.62 -4.59 18.36
C ALA A 237 -18.60 -5.50 19.05
N THR A 238 -18.28 -5.20 20.30
CA THR A 238 -17.47 -6.03 21.19
C THR A 238 -18.20 -6.31 22.50
N ILE A 239 -17.98 -7.50 23.06
CA ILE A 239 -18.49 -7.95 24.36
C ILE A 239 -17.37 -8.66 25.13
N GLN A 240 -17.38 -8.56 26.45
CA GLN A 240 -16.44 -9.30 27.30
C GLN A 240 -16.93 -10.73 27.50
N GLY A 241 -16.07 -11.68 27.18
CA GLY A 241 -16.18 -13.08 27.63
C GLY A 241 -15.31 -13.31 28.86
N ILE A 242 -15.85 -14.00 29.86
CA ILE A 242 -15.11 -14.51 31.02
C ILE A 242 -14.93 -16.02 30.84
N LEU A 243 -13.69 -16.48 30.87
CA LEU A 243 -13.35 -17.90 30.99
C LEU A 243 -12.74 -18.11 32.39
N HIS A 244 -13.41 -18.88 33.25
CA HIS A 244 -12.94 -19.18 34.60
C HIS A 244 -13.03 -20.67 34.89
N GLU A 245 -12.14 -21.18 35.76
CA GLU A 245 -12.13 -22.59 36.09
C GLU A 245 -13.34 -22.97 36.98
N HIS A 246 -14.04 -24.03 36.59
CA HIS A 246 -15.09 -24.69 37.37
C HIS A 246 -15.23 -26.14 36.90
N ALA A 247 -16.15 -26.92 37.46
CA ALA A 247 -16.29 -28.36 37.15
C ALA A 247 -16.32 -28.71 35.63
N GLY A 248 -16.86 -27.81 34.80
CA GLY A 248 -16.94 -27.99 33.34
C GLY A 248 -15.82 -27.37 32.53
N VAL A 249 -15.00 -26.49 33.09
CA VAL A 249 -13.95 -25.70 32.40
C VAL A 249 -12.65 -25.84 33.18
N SER A 250 -11.65 -26.51 32.60
CA SER A 250 -10.38 -26.81 33.27
C SER A 250 -9.34 -25.68 33.17
N GLN A 251 -8.31 -25.71 34.01
CA GLN A 251 -7.09 -24.94 33.81
C GLN A 251 -6.41 -25.20 32.45
N PHE A 252 -6.56 -26.39 31.85
CA PHE A 252 -6.02 -26.71 30.52
C PHE A 252 -6.75 -25.98 29.39
N PHE A 253 -8.07 -25.85 29.49
CA PHE A 253 -8.88 -25.04 28.58
C PHE A 253 -8.44 -23.56 28.66
N LEU A 254 -8.30 -22.98 29.86
CA LEU A 254 -7.76 -21.62 30.00
C LEU A 254 -6.36 -21.48 29.38
N TYR A 255 -5.48 -22.44 29.62
CA TYR A 255 -4.13 -22.43 29.04
C TYR A 255 -4.16 -22.55 27.51
N TRP A 256 -5.07 -23.33 26.92
CA TRP A 256 -5.25 -23.41 25.47
C TRP A 256 -5.75 -22.07 24.89
N ALA A 257 -6.76 -21.46 25.50
CA ALA A 257 -7.36 -20.20 25.05
C ALA A 257 -6.35 -19.03 25.09
N GLU A 258 -5.42 -19.02 26.04
CA GLU A 258 -4.34 -18.02 26.18
C GLU A 258 -3.46 -17.92 24.92
N HIS A 259 -3.30 -19.05 24.21
CA HIS A 259 -2.40 -19.19 23.08
C HIS A 259 -3.10 -19.06 21.72
N LEU A 260 -4.37 -18.64 21.70
CA LEU A 260 -5.09 -18.33 20.47
C LEU A 260 -4.67 -16.94 19.94
N HIS A 261 -4.44 -16.84 18.64
CA HIS A 261 -4.12 -15.57 18.01
C HIS A 261 -5.34 -14.64 17.97
N VAL A 262 -5.13 -13.34 18.14
CA VAL A 262 -6.16 -12.33 17.83
C VAL A 262 -6.62 -12.44 16.37
N GLU A 263 -7.84 -11.99 16.10
CA GLU A 263 -8.62 -12.20 14.87
C GLU A 263 -9.03 -13.65 14.54
N THR A 264 -8.68 -14.65 15.37
CA THR A 264 -9.23 -16.02 15.29
C THR A 264 -10.75 -15.98 15.42
N ILE A 265 -11.45 -16.66 14.51
CA ILE A 265 -12.90 -16.87 14.54
C ILE A 265 -13.20 -18.07 15.43
N VAL A 266 -14.05 -17.83 16.42
CA VAL A 266 -14.47 -18.81 17.41
C VAL A 266 -16.00 -18.94 17.44
N ARG A 267 -16.47 -20.18 17.56
CA ARG A 267 -17.79 -20.52 18.10
C ARG A 267 -17.67 -20.43 19.62
N VAL A 268 -18.55 -19.64 20.25
CA VAL A 268 -18.63 -19.46 21.70
C VAL A 268 -19.98 -19.98 22.15
N GLN A 269 -20.01 -20.74 23.24
CA GLN A 269 -21.25 -21.03 23.98
C GLN A 269 -21.04 -20.63 25.44
N GLY A 270 -22.03 -19.97 26.05
CA GLY A 270 -21.87 -19.44 27.40
C GLY A 270 -23.18 -18.89 27.98
N VAL A 271 -23.10 -18.47 29.24
CA VAL A 271 -24.22 -17.90 29.99
C VAL A 271 -24.04 -16.39 30.10
N ILE A 272 -25.08 -15.62 29.81
CA ILE A 272 -25.07 -14.15 30.00
C ILE A 272 -25.11 -13.83 31.49
N GLN A 273 -24.25 -12.93 31.97
CA GLN A 273 -24.24 -12.46 33.36
C GLN A 273 -24.04 -10.93 33.44
N GLU A 274 -24.38 -10.37 34.60
CA GLU A 274 -24.07 -8.98 34.93
C GLU A 274 -22.55 -8.78 35.14
N PRO A 275 -21.96 -7.66 34.67
CA PRO A 275 -20.55 -7.38 34.84
C PRO A 275 -20.12 -7.25 36.29
N LYS A 276 -19.18 -8.11 36.73
CA LYS A 276 -18.60 -8.05 38.09
C LYS A 276 -17.58 -6.92 38.29
N ALA A 277 -17.61 -5.89 37.43
CA ALA A 277 -16.77 -4.70 37.51
C ALA A 277 -17.23 -3.78 38.66
N LYS A 278 -16.32 -3.02 39.27
CA LYS A 278 -16.62 -2.10 40.39
C LYS A 278 -17.69 -1.05 40.07
N GLU A 279 -17.88 -0.73 38.80
CA GLU A 279 -18.86 0.25 38.30
C GLU A 279 -20.08 -0.40 37.64
N GLY A 280 -20.21 -1.74 37.70
CA GLY A 280 -21.27 -2.51 37.02
C GLY A 280 -21.21 -2.46 35.48
N GLN A 281 -20.11 -1.97 34.90
CA GLN A 281 -19.97 -1.77 33.44
C GLN A 281 -18.58 -2.15 32.94
N VAL A 282 -18.52 -2.77 31.75
CA VAL A 282 -17.27 -3.04 31.02
C VAL A 282 -17.01 -1.91 30.01
N ARG A 283 -16.26 -0.88 30.42
CA ARG A 283 -15.95 0.28 29.55
C ARG A 283 -15.10 -0.03 28.33
N GLY A 284 -14.37 -1.16 28.33
CA GLY A 284 -13.48 -1.55 27.24
C GLY A 284 -14.19 -2.10 26.00
N THR A 285 -15.47 -2.48 26.12
CA THR A 285 -16.25 -3.12 25.07
C THR A 285 -17.46 -2.27 24.67
N SER A 286 -18.00 -2.40 23.46
CA SER A 286 -19.18 -1.62 23.05
C SER A 286 -20.46 -2.03 23.80
N ILE A 287 -20.53 -3.28 24.23
CA ILE A 287 -21.59 -3.81 25.09
C ILE A 287 -21.07 -3.72 26.52
N HIS A 288 -21.62 -2.78 27.30
CA HIS A 288 -21.13 -2.43 28.63
C HIS A 288 -21.82 -3.19 29.77
N HIS A 289 -23.09 -3.55 29.60
CA HIS A 289 -24.01 -3.94 30.69
C HIS A 289 -24.20 -5.45 30.88
N VAL A 290 -23.59 -6.27 30.01
CA VAL A 290 -23.60 -7.74 30.11
C VAL A 290 -22.23 -8.27 29.69
N GLU A 291 -21.86 -9.42 30.25
CA GLU A 291 -20.69 -10.20 29.85
C GLU A 291 -21.08 -11.68 29.72
N VAL A 292 -20.32 -12.45 28.94
CA VAL A 292 -20.60 -13.86 28.67
C VAL A 292 -19.66 -14.73 29.50
N HIS A 293 -20.20 -15.50 30.44
CA HIS A 293 -19.45 -16.59 31.05
C HIS A 293 -19.32 -17.74 30.04
N ILE A 294 -18.12 -17.97 29.51
CA ILE A 294 -17.83 -18.96 28.47
C ILE A 294 -17.81 -20.38 29.06
N HIS A 295 -18.60 -21.28 28.47
CA HIS A 295 -18.64 -22.72 28.80
C HIS A 295 -18.04 -23.58 27.67
N GLU A 296 -18.16 -23.15 26.41
CA GLU A 296 -17.50 -23.76 25.25
C GLU A 296 -16.85 -22.70 24.37
N LEU A 297 -15.70 -23.04 23.77
CA LEU A 297 -14.97 -22.17 22.85
C LEU A 297 -14.20 -23.01 21.82
N HIS A 298 -14.66 -23.02 20.57
CA HIS A 298 -13.99 -23.75 19.49
C HIS A 298 -13.56 -22.85 18.34
N VAL A 299 -12.35 -23.07 17.83
CA VAL A 299 -11.81 -22.36 16.66
C VAL A 299 -12.46 -22.89 15.40
N GLU A 300 -13.07 -22.00 14.61
CA GLU A 300 -13.55 -22.31 13.25
C GLU A 300 -12.54 -21.87 12.17
N ALA A 301 -11.78 -20.79 12.41
CA ALA A 301 -10.72 -20.34 11.52
C ALA A 301 -9.72 -19.46 12.26
N GLN A 302 -8.42 -19.68 12.06
CA GLN A 302 -7.33 -18.91 12.68
C GLN A 302 -6.44 -18.21 11.64
N PRO A 303 -5.70 -17.14 12.01
CA PRO A 303 -4.64 -16.60 11.17
C PRO A 303 -3.52 -17.64 10.97
N ASN A 304 -3.19 -17.94 9.71
CA ASN A 304 -2.06 -18.82 9.36
C ASN A 304 -0.72 -18.07 9.28
N GLU A 305 -0.76 -16.74 9.31
CA GLU A 305 0.40 -15.85 9.28
C GLU A 305 0.22 -14.74 10.34
N PRO A 306 1.31 -14.17 10.89
CA PRO A 306 1.23 -13.01 11.76
C PRO A 306 0.50 -11.85 11.08
N LEU A 307 -0.43 -11.21 11.79
CA LEU A 307 -1.11 -10.02 11.28
C LEU A 307 -0.08 -8.87 11.11
N PRO A 308 -0.20 -8.05 10.06
CA PRO A 308 0.69 -6.89 9.87
C PRO A 308 0.46 -5.79 10.92
N PHE A 309 -0.76 -5.75 11.48
CA PHE A 309 -1.20 -4.95 12.62
C PHE A 309 -2.53 -5.54 13.12
N THR A 310 -2.87 -5.27 14.37
CA THR A 310 -4.16 -5.58 14.97
C THR A 310 -5.20 -4.51 14.64
N VAL A 311 -6.49 -4.84 14.80
CA VAL A 311 -7.57 -3.84 14.62
C VAL A 311 -7.42 -2.71 15.64
N HIS A 312 -7.03 -3.01 16.88
CA HIS A 312 -6.82 -2.00 17.92
C HIS A 312 -5.73 -0.98 17.55
N GLU A 313 -4.58 -1.43 17.00
CA GLU A 313 -3.52 -0.54 16.50
C GLU A 313 -3.96 0.33 15.32
N ALA A 314 -4.85 -0.18 14.46
CA ALA A 314 -5.41 0.58 13.33
C ALA A 314 -6.48 1.60 13.75
N GLU A 315 -7.09 1.43 14.92
CA GLU A 315 -8.09 2.33 15.51
C GLU A 315 -7.48 3.42 16.41
N VAL A 316 -6.17 3.35 16.72
CA VAL A 316 -5.47 4.43 17.43
C VAL A 316 -5.59 5.73 16.64
N THR A 317 -6.19 6.74 17.28
CA THR A 317 -6.37 8.06 16.68
C THR A 317 -5.05 8.83 16.66
N LYS A 318 -4.96 9.85 15.79
CA LYS A 318 -3.80 10.76 15.82
C LYS A 318 -3.70 11.48 17.17
N ALA A 319 -4.83 11.91 17.73
CA ALA A 319 -4.87 12.64 18.99
C ALA A 319 -4.34 11.81 20.18
N GLU A 320 -4.60 10.51 20.21
CA GLU A 320 -4.04 9.59 21.21
C GLU A 320 -2.54 9.37 21.01
N ALA A 321 -2.10 9.10 19.78
CA ALA A 321 -0.68 8.88 19.49
C ALA A 321 0.21 10.11 19.74
N ASP A 322 -0.36 11.32 19.68
CA ASP A 322 0.32 12.59 19.95
C ASP A 322 0.29 13.01 21.46
N GLN A 323 -0.35 12.25 22.36
CA GLN A 323 -0.40 12.58 23.81
C GLN A 323 0.92 12.29 24.54
N GLU A 324 1.40 13.25 25.34
CA GLU A 324 2.61 13.06 26.16
C GLU A 324 2.44 11.92 27.16
N GLY A 325 3.31 10.91 27.06
CA GLY A 325 3.31 9.73 27.92
C GLY A 325 2.56 8.52 27.35
N ASP A 326 1.83 8.66 26.24
CA ASP A 326 1.32 7.51 25.50
C ASP A 326 2.47 6.82 24.74
N THR A 327 2.36 5.50 24.60
CA THR A 327 3.32 4.65 23.87
C THR A 327 2.69 3.94 22.66
N ARG A 328 1.39 4.16 22.42
CA ARG A 328 0.64 3.59 21.29
C ARG A 328 1.08 4.23 19.97
N HIS A 329 1.24 3.40 18.95
CA HIS A 329 1.67 3.80 17.61
C HIS A 329 0.53 3.73 16.60
N ARG A 330 0.21 4.85 15.94
CA ARG A 330 -0.78 4.89 14.85
C ARG A 330 -0.26 4.21 13.58
N VAL A 331 -0.95 3.17 13.11
CA VAL A 331 -0.64 2.50 11.83
C VAL A 331 -0.76 3.48 10.65
N SER A 332 0.23 3.50 9.75
CA SER A 332 0.23 4.41 8.60
C SER A 332 -0.85 4.05 7.57
N ASP A 333 -1.43 5.07 6.92
CA ASP A 333 -2.52 4.86 5.96
C ASP A 333 -2.06 4.05 4.73
N ARG A 334 -0.77 4.10 4.35
CA ARG A 334 -0.18 3.19 3.35
C ARG A 334 -0.24 1.73 3.81
N ALA A 335 0.19 1.43 5.03
CA ALA A 335 0.15 0.07 5.57
C ALA A 335 -1.29 -0.45 5.67
N ARG A 336 -2.25 0.41 6.05
CA ARG A 336 -3.68 0.11 6.08
C ARG A 336 -4.21 -0.26 4.69
N GLN A 337 -3.93 0.55 3.67
CA GLN A 337 -4.37 0.29 2.29
C GLN A 337 -3.69 -0.94 1.67
N SER A 338 -2.39 -1.15 1.88
CA SER A 338 -1.69 -2.37 1.41
C SER A 338 -2.15 -3.66 2.10
N ASN A 339 -2.82 -3.57 3.24
CA ASN A 339 -3.39 -4.71 3.95
C ASN A 339 -4.91 -4.50 4.18
N ARG A 340 -5.61 -3.99 3.15
CA ARG A 340 -7.00 -3.49 3.24
C ARG A 340 -7.99 -4.42 3.93
N ILE A 341 -7.84 -5.75 3.81
CA ILE A 341 -8.75 -6.73 4.43
C ILE A 341 -8.79 -6.64 5.96
N ILE A 342 -7.68 -6.34 6.64
CA ILE A 342 -7.66 -6.18 8.12
C ILE A 342 -8.13 -4.78 8.53
N ASP A 343 -7.78 -3.74 7.75
CA ASP A 343 -8.24 -2.37 7.95
C ASP A 343 -9.77 -2.23 7.78
N LEU A 344 -10.37 -2.91 6.79
CA LEU A 344 -11.82 -2.99 6.60
C LEU A 344 -12.56 -3.64 7.79
N ARG A 345 -11.85 -4.26 8.75
CA ARG A 345 -12.47 -4.79 9.98
C ARG A 345 -12.53 -3.77 11.10
N THR A 346 -11.92 -2.59 10.97
CA THR A 346 -12.07 -1.50 11.95
C THR A 346 -13.52 -0.99 11.97
N THR A 347 -13.98 -0.56 13.14
CA THR A 347 -15.27 0.11 13.35
C THR A 347 -15.43 1.30 12.41
N THR A 348 -14.38 2.11 12.26
CA THR A 348 -14.33 3.27 11.35
C THR A 348 -14.55 2.86 9.90
N SER A 349 -13.81 1.88 9.37
CA SER A 349 -14.00 1.47 7.98
C SER A 349 -15.36 0.82 7.74
N GLN A 350 -15.85 -0.01 8.67
CA GLN A 350 -17.20 -0.56 8.62
C GLN A 350 -18.27 0.55 8.56
N ALA A 351 -18.11 1.61 9.36
CA ALA A 351 -19.02 2.76 9.37
C ALA A 351 -18.99 3.55 8.05
N ILE A 352 -17.79 3.84 7.50
CA ILE A 352 -17.64 4.52 6.20
C ILE A 352 -18.41 3.78 5.09
N PHE A 353 -18.24 2.44 4.99
CA PHE A 353 -18.87 1.67 3.92
C PHE A 353 -20.37 1.41 4.12
N LYS A 354 -20.86 1.43 5.37
CA LYS A 354 -22.31 1.52 5.64
C LYS A 354 -22.90 2.84 5.18
N VAL A 355 -22.23 3.97 5.46
CA VAL A 355 -22.67 5.30 4.99
C VAL A 355 -22.64 5.36 3.46
N GLN A 356 -21.60 4.83 2.81
CA GLN A 356 -21.55 4.71 1.35
C GLN A 356 -22.75 3.96 0.77
N SER A 357 -23.10 2.81 1.36
CA SER A 357 -24.28 2.04 0.97
C SER A 357 -25.57 2.83 1.17
N GLY A 358 -25.67 3.60 2.26
CA GLY A 358 -26.78 4.52 2.53
C GLY A 358 -26.95 5.61 1.46
N ILE A 359 -25.85 6.19 0.96
CA ILE A 359 -25.87 7.17 -0.14
C ILE A 359 -26.46 6.53 -1.40
N CYS A 360 -25.96 5.35 -1.82
CA CYS A 360 -26.48 4.64 -2.99
C CYS A 360 -27.93 4.18 -2.82
N GLN A 361 -28.37 3.89 -1.59
CA GLN A 361 -29.78 3.56 -1.31
C GLN A 361 -30.67 4.80 -1.47
N MET A 362 -30.28 5.94 -0.89
CA MET A 362 -31.10 7.15 -0.91
C MET A 362 -31.13 7.79 -2.31
N PHE A 363 -30.01 7.79 -3.03
CA PHE A 363 -29.96 8.24 -4.43
C PHE A 363 -31.01 7.52 -5.29
N ARG A 364 -31.01 6.17 -5.27
CA ARG A 364 -32.01 5.37 -6.00
C ARG A 364 -33.43 5.61 -5.49
N HIS A 365 -33.65 5.58 -4.18
CA HIS A 365 -35.00 5.72 -3.62
C HIS A 365 -35.63 7.09 -3.89
N HIS A 366 -34.84 8.18 -3.84
CA HIS A 366 -35.31 9.52 -4.13
C HIS A 366 -35.68 9.68 -5.60
N LEU A 367 -34.81 9.21 -6.52
CA LEU A 367 -35.04 9.33 -7.95
C LEU A 367 -36.16 8.39 -8.45
N ASP A 368 -36.28 7.18 -7.91
CA ASP A 368 -37.44 6.29 -8.12
C ASP A 368 -38.75 6.99 -7.72
N GLY A 369 -38.77 7.66 -6.57
CA GLY A 369 -39.89 8.51 -6.14
C GLY A 369 -40.20 9.71 -7.05
N LEU A 370 -39.25 10.11 -7.91
CA LEU A 370 -39.41 11.13 -8.96
C LEU A 370 -39.63 10.53 -10.36
N GLY A 371 -39.86 9.21 -10.45
CA GLY A 371 -40.14 8.50 -11.70
C GLY A 371 -38.94 8.27 -12.61
N PHE A 372 -37.72 8.20 -12.06
CA PHE A 372 -36.53 7.81 -12.80
C PHE A 372 -36.45 6.29 -12.99
N ILE A 373 -35.97 5.86 -14.16
CA ILE A 373 -35.72 4.45 -14.50
C ILE A 373 -34.23 4.15 -14.29
N GLU A 374 -33.89 3.09 -13.55
CA GLU A 374 -32.50 2.61 -13.47
C GLU A 374 -32.10 1.92 -14.78
N ILE A 375 -31.00 2.38 -15.40
CA ILE A 375 -30.45 1.84 -16.64
C ILE A 375 -29.04 1.27 -16.41
N HIS A 376 -28.60 0.37 -17.30
CA HIS A 376 -27.27 -0.22 -17.26
C HIS A 376 -26.61 -0.08 -18.64
N THR A 377 -25.62 0.82 -18.74
CA THR A 377 -24.96 1.14 -20.01
C THR A 377 -23.67 0.33 -20.19
N PRO A 378 -23.29 -0.05 -21.44
CA PRO A 378 -22.07 -0.81 -21.68
C PRO A 378 -20.83 0.02 -21.33
N LYS A 379 -19.93 -0.59 -20.55
CA LYS A 379 -18.67 0.05 -20.12
C LYS A 379 -17.51 -0.19 -21.08
N MET A 380 -17.71 -1.00 -22.12
CA MET A 380 -16.80 -1.15 -23.26
C MET A 380 -17.41 -0.45 -24.47
N GLN A 381 -16.61 0.37 -25.15
CA GLN A 381 -17.00 1.15 -26.32
C GLN A 381 -16.06 0.84 -27.51
N GLY A 382 -16.59 0.91 -28.73
CA GLY A 382 -15.79 0.70 -29.95
C GLY A 382 -14.82 1.83 -30.28
N VAL A 383 -15.04 3.02 -29.71
CA VAL A 383 -14.26 4.24 -29.95
C VAL A 383 -13.88 4.93 -28.63
N ALA A 384 -12.83 5.75 -28.65
CA ALA A 384 -12.49 6.63 -27.56
C ALA A 384 -13.48 7.81 -27.53
N SER A 385 -14.47 7.78 -26.64
CA SER A 385 -15.49 8.84 -26.55
C SER A 385 -15.04 10.06 -25.74
N GLU A 386 -15.82 11.13 -25.87
CA GLU A 386 -15.83 12.35 -25.05
C GLU A 386 -14.75 13.42 -25.28
N SER A 387 -13.45 13.17 -25.12
CA SER A 387 -12.54 14.27 -24.73
C SER A 387 -11.14 14.34 -25.36
N GLY A 388 -10.66 13.28 -26.03
CA GLY A 388 -9.24 13.20 -26.44
C GLY A 388 -8.25 13.04 -25.27
N ALA A 389 -8.74 12.94 -24.03
CA ALA A 389 -7.95 12.49 -22.89
C ALA A 389 -7.58 11.00 -23.04
N SER A 390 -6.66 10.53 -22.21
CA SER A 390 -6.31 9.11 -22.19
C SER A 390 -7.52 8.26 -21.78
N VAL A 391 -7.83 7.26 -22.62
CA VAL A 391 -8.81 6.21 -22.36
C VAL A 391 -8.09 4.87 -22.16
N PHE A 392 -8.63 3.99 -21.31
CA PHE A 392 -8.08 2.64 -21.18
C PHE A 392 -8.44 1.83 -22.42
N LYS A 393 -7.42 1.44 -23.19
CA LYS A 393 -7.54 0.56 -24.35
C LYS A 393 -7.43 -0.90 -23.91
N LEU A 394 -8.36 -1.74 -24.37
CA LEU A 394 -8.33 -3.19 -24.23
C LEU A 394 -8.22 -3.89 -25.59
N ASP A 395 -7.66 -5.09 -25.59
CA ASP A 395 -7.75 -6.02 -26.72
C ASP A 395 -9.05 -6.82 -26.61
N TYR A 396 -9.94 -6.64 -27.58
CA TYR A 396 -11.28 -7.24 -27.62
C TYR A 396 -11.39 -8.18 -28.81
N PHE A 397 -10.79 -9.37 -28.69
CA PHE A 397 -10.71 -10.38 -29.75
C PHE A 397 -9.89 -9.93 -30.99
N GLY A 398 -8.73 -9.30 -30.79
CA GLY A 398 -7.83 -8.86 -31.85
C GLY A 398 -8.20 -7.50 -32.48
N ARG A 399 -9.28 -6.86 -32.01
CA ARG A 399 -9.67 -5.49 -32.34
C ARG A 399 -9.62 -4.63 -31.07
N PRO A 400 -9.32 -3.33 -31.17
CA PRO A 400 -9.35 -2.45 -30.00
C PRO A 400 -10.78 -2.24 -29.51
N ALA A 401 -10.93 -2.13 -28.19
CA ALA A 401 -12.07 -1.47 -27.55
C ALA A 401 -11.54 -0.57 -26.42
N PHE A 402 -12.41 0.25 -25.84
CA PHE A 402 -12.05 1.25 -24.83
C PHE A 402 -13.00 1.18 -23.65
N LEU A 403 -12.52 1.50 -22.44
CA LEU A 403 -13.40 1.66 -21.29
C LEU A 403 -14.06 3.05 -21.30
N ALA A 404 -15.37 3.08 -21.04
CA ALA A 404 -16.17 4.30 -21.05
C ALA A 404 -15.72 5.28 -19.95
N GLN A 405 -15.44 6.53 -20.32
CA GLN A 405 -15.03 7.57 -19.37
C GLN A 405 -16.16 8.05 -18.46
N SER A 406 -17.41 7.86 -18.90
CA SER A 406 -18.65 8.09 -18.16
C SER A 406 -19.80 7.37 -18.90
N PRO A 407 -21.01 7.25 -18.32
CA PRO A 407 -22.18 6.77 -19.05
C PRO A 407 -22.85 7.84 -19.93
N GLN A 408 -22.24 9.04 -20.13
CA GLN A 408 -22.87 10.22 -20.74
C GLN A 408 -23.45 9.99 -22.14
N LEU A 409 -22.82 9.17 -22.99
CA LEU A 409 -23.43 8.82 -24.28
C LEU A 409 -24.66 7.92 -24.09
N GLY A 410 -24.56 6.89 -23.26
CA GLY A 410 -25.62 5.91 -23.01
C GLY A 410 -26.88 6.52 -22.39
N LYS A 411 -26.72 7.41 -21.40
CA LYS A 411 -27.86 8.08 -20.76
C LYS A 411 -28.57 9.08 -21.68
N GLN A 412 -27.85 9.79 -22.56
CA GLN A 412 -28.49 10.63 -23.60
C GLN A 412 -29.21 9.81 -24.66
N MET A 413 -28.63 8.71 -25.14
CA MET A 413 -29.32 7.79 -26.05
C MET A 413 -30.58 7.19 -25.43
N ALA A 414 -30.60 6.95 -24.12
CA ALA A 414 -31.82 6.54 -23.42
C ALA A 414 -32.91 7.63 -23.41
N ILE A 415 -32.54 8.91 -23.23
CA ILE A 415 -33.49 10.04 -23.38
C ILE A 415 -34.04 10.11 -24.81
N ALA A 416 -33.19 9.94 -25.83
CA ALA A 416 -33.61 9.91 -27.23
C ALA A 416 -34.49 8.67 -27.56
N ALA A 417 -34.39 7.60 -26.78
CA ALA A 417 -35.27 6.42 -26.84
C ALA A 417 -36.48 6.53 -25.90
N ASP A 418 -37.06 7.73 -25.77
CA ASP A 418 -38.24 8.09 -24.97
C ASP A 418 -38.17 7.82 -23.44
N MET A 419 -37.02 7.41 -22.89
CA MET A 419 -36.86 7.23 -21.44
C MET A 419 -36.70 8.58 -20.73
N ARG A 420 -37.81 9.31 -20.53
CA ARG A 420 -37.82 10.71 -20.06
C ARG A 420 -36.94 11.04 -18.85
N ARG A 421 -36.67 10.08 -17.95
CA ARG A 421 -35.86 10.22 -16.74
C ARG A 421 -35.09 8.93 -16.48
N VAL A 422 -33.77 8.99 -16.48
CA VAL A 422 -32.90 7.81 -16.28
C VAL A 422 -31.81 8.06 -15.24
N MET A 423 -31.48 7.02 -14.49
CA MET A 423 -30.37 7.01 -13.52
C MET A 423 -29.50 5.77 -13.70
N GLU A 424 -28.23 5.86 -13.33
CA GLU A 424 -27.32 4.71 -13.31
C GLU A 424 -26.37 4.80 -12.10
N ILE A 425 -26.16 3.67 -11.42
CA ILE A 425 -25.03 3.49 -10.50
C ILE A 425 -24.08 2.49 -11.14
N GLY A 426 -22.86 2.91 -11.48
CA GLY A 426 -21.92 2.06 -12.20
C GLY A 426 -20.47 2.53 -12.16
N PRO A 427 -19.52 1.69 -12.63
CA PRO A 427 -18.10 2.05 -12.67
C PRO A 427 -17.81 3.08 -13.76
N VAL A 428 -16.89 3.99 -13.44
CA VAL A 428 -16.45 5.12 -14.26
C VAL A 428 -14.91 5.11 -14.30
N PHE A 429 -14.33 5.31 -15.49
CA PHE A 429 -12.90 5.10 -15.72
C PHE A 429 -12.19 6.36 -16.23
N ARG A 430 -11.16 6.82 -15.52
CA ARG A 430 -10.30 7.94 -15.95
C ARG A 430 -8.86 7.45 -16.10
N ALA A 431 -8.33 7.40 -17.33
CA ALA A 431 -6.97 6.90 -17.58
C ALA A 431 -5.89 7.98 -17.49
N GLU A 432 -6.16 9.07 -16.78
CA GLU A 432 -5.17 10.11 -16.48
C GLU A 432 -4.17 9.60 -15.44
N ASN A 433 -2.88 9.90 -15.63
CA ASN A 433 -1.83 9.52 -14.68
C ASN A 433 -1.77 10.48 -13.47
N SER A 434 -2.91 10.66 -12.80
CA SER A 434 -3.09 11.64 -11.72
C SER A 434 -3.13 10.94 -10.36
N ASN A 435 -1.99 10.87 -9.68
CA ASN A 435 -1.85 10.20 -8.38
C ASN A 435 -1.91 11.20 -7.20
N THR A 436 -3.09 11.77 -6.97
CA THR A 436 -3.36 12.75 -5.88
C THR A 436 -4.12 12.10 -4.71
N HIS A 437 -4.55 12.90 -3.73
CA HIS A 437 -5.46 12.48 -2.65
C HIS A 437 -6.95 12.57 -3.04
N ARG A 438 -7.27 13.06 -4.25
CA ARG A 438 -8.64 13.31 -4.73
C ARG A 438 -9.04 12.54 -5.99
N HIS A 439 -8.10 11.88 -6.67
CA HIS A 439 -8.35 11.16 -7.92
C HIS A 439 -8.17 9.65 -7.76
N LEU A 440 -8.99 8.90 -8.51
CA LEU A 440 -8.92 7.45 -8.72
C LEU A 440 -9.02 7.19 -10.23
N THR A 441 -8.45 6.08 -10.71
CA THR A 441 -8.54 5.67 -12.13
C THR A 441 -9.81 4.86 -12.43
N GLU A 442 -10.41 4.26 -11.41
CA GLU A 442 -11.70 3.58 -11.42
C GLU A 442 -12.45 3.98 -10.14
N PHE A 443 -13.69 4.45 -10.28
CA PHE A 443 -14.56 4.88 -9.19
C PHE A 443 -16.03 4.63 -9.54
N THR A 444 -16.95 4.85 -8.59
CA THR A 444 -18.39 4.63 -8.81
C THR A 444 -19.10 5.96 -9.13
N GLY A 445 -19.70 6.05 -10.31
CA GLY A 445 -20.58 7.14 -10.69
C GLY A 445 -22.01 6.90 -10.18
N LEU A 446 -22.66 7.97 -9.71
CA LEU A 446 -24.11 8.07 -9.59
C LEU A 446 -24.55 9.08 -10.64
N ASP A 447 -25.06 8.59 -11.76
CA ASP A 447 -25.41 9.40 -12.93
C ASP A 447 -26.91 9.53 -13.07
N LEU A 448 -27.36 10.69 -13.57
CA LEU A 448 -28.72 10.87 -14.04
C LEU A 448 -28.77 11.77 -15.29
N GLU A 449 -29.82 11.59 -16.08
CA GLU A 449 -30.20 12.45 -17.19
C GLU A 449 -31.75 12.52 -17.24
N MET A 450 -32.31 13.65 -17.66
CA MET A 450 -33.76 13.83 -17.81
C MET A 450 -34.10 14.79 -18.95
N ALA A 451 -35.24 14.57 -19.59
CA ALA A 451 -35.89 15.55 -20.43
C ALA A 451 -36.29 16.80 -19.61
N ILE A 452 -36.20 17.96 -20.25
CA ILE A 452 -36.46 19.29 -19.69
C ILE A 452 -37.62 19.89 -20.49
N GLU A 453 -38.63 20.43 -19.80
CA GLU A 453 -39.81 21.00 -20.47
C GLU A 453 -39.60 22.46 -20.88
N THR A 454 -38.93 23.26 -20.02
CA THR A 454 -38.82 24.72 -20.19
C THR A 454 -37.44 25.30 -19.91
N HIS A 455 -36.76 24.88 -18.84
CA HIS A 455 -35.47 25.45 -18.43
C HIS A 455 -34.63 24.45 -17.65
N TYR A 456 -33.31 24.43 -17.88
CA TYR A 456 -32.39 23.47 -17.22
C TYR A 456 -32.30 23.63 -15.70
N HIS A 457 -32.84 24.70 -15.12
CA HIS A 457 -33.03 24.79 -13.67
C HIS A 457 -34.07 23.77 -13.13
N GLU A 458 -34.86 23.13 -13.98
CA GLU A 458 -35.64 21.93 -13.62
C GLU A 458 -34.72 20.79 -13.13
N LEU A 459 -33.61 20.56 -13.83
CA LEU A 459 -32.58 19.60 -13.45
C LEU A 459 -31.85 20.04 -12.17
N LEU A 460 -31.55 21.34 -12.00
CA LEU A 460 -30.96 21.85 -10.76
C LEU A 460 -31.86 21.55 -9.54
N ARG A 461 -33.17 21.77 -9.64
CA ARG A 461 -34.12 21.46 -8.55
C ARG A 461 -34.15 19.96 -8.22
N VAL A 462 -34.08 19.09 -9.22
CA VAL A 462 -34.00 17.64 -9.00
C VAL A 462 -32.69 17.27 -8.29
N LEU A 463 -31.55 17.76 -8.77
CA LEU A 463 -30.25 17.50 -8.16
C LEU A 463 -30.16 18.02 -6.73
N ASP A 464 -30.55 19.28 -6.49
CA ASP A 464 -30.60 19.90 -5.16
C ASP A 464 -31.43 19.07 -4.17
N SER A 465 -32.65 18.69 -4.55
CA SER A 465 -33.51 17.83 -3.72
C SER A 465 -32.88 16.46 -3.45
N THR A 466 -32.15 15.90 -4.42
CA THR A 466 -31.48 14.59 -4.30
C THR A 466 -30.32 14.66 -3.30
N PHE A 467 -29.49 15.70 -3.37
CA PHE A 467 -28.40 15.91 -2.41
C PHE A 467 -28.92 16.17 -1.01
N LYS A 468 -29.94 17.03 -0.84
CA LYS A 468 -30.58 17.29 0.46
C LYS A 468 -31.16 16.02 1.08
N ALA A 469 -31.88 15.21 0.29
CA ALA A 469 -32.42 13.92 0.75
C ALA A 469 -31.31 12.96 1.17
N ILE A 470 -30.19 12.89 0.44
CA ILE A 470 -29.01 12.09 0.84
C ILE A 470 -28.43 12.61 2.17
N PHE A 471 -28.21 13.91 2.31
CA PHE A 471 -27.63 14.48 3.54
C PHE A 471 -28.51 14.24 4.76
N GLU A 472 -29.81 14.54 4.66
CA GLU A 472 -30.79 14.31 5.72
C GLU A 472 -30.87 12.83 6.10
N TYR A 473 -30.93 11.92 5.12
CA TYR A 473 -30.99 10.49 5.37
C TYR A 473 -29.75 9.95 6.08
N ILE A 474 -28.55 10.40 5.69
CA ILE A 474 -27.30 9.99 6.35
C ILE A 474 -27.21 10.56 7.77
N TYR A 475 -27.44 11.87 7.96
CA TYR A 475 -27.31 12.49 9.28
C TYR A 475 -28.43 12.09 10.25
N THR A 476 -29.56 11.59 9.76
CA THR A 476 -30.64 11.02 10.60
C THR A 476 -30.44 9.52 10.84
N LYS A 477 -30.41 8.68 9.79
CA LYS A 477 -30.45 7.21 9.92
C LYS A 477 -29.09 6.60 10.26
N TYR A 478 -28.01 7.16 9.70
CA TYR A 478 -26.64 6.66 9.88
C TYR A 478 -25.85 7.50 10.90
N ARG A 479 -26.53 8.26 11.76
CA ARG A 479 -25.87 9.05 12.81
C ARG A 479 -24.89 8.24 13.68
N PRO A 480 -25.19 7.00 14.11
CA PRO A 480 -24.24 6.20 14.88
C PRO A 480 -22.93 5.94 14.11
N GLU A 481 -23.02 5.58 12.83
CA GLU A 481 -21.86 5.41 11.95
C GLU A 481 -21.07 6.72 11.75
N VAL A 482 -21.75 7.86 11.52
CA VAL A 482 -21.10 9.18 11.40
C VAL A 482 -20.30 9.50 12.67
N GLU A 483 -20.86 9.30 13.86
CA GLU A 483 -20.17 9.55 15.13
C GLU A 483 -19.01 8.57 15.39
N VAL A 484 -19.07 7.33 14.89
CA VAL A 484 -17.92 6.42 14.89
C VAL A 484 -16.80 6.95 13.98
N VAL A 485 -17.12 7.42 12.77
CA VAL A 485 -16.13 7.98 11.83
C VAL A 485 -15.45 9.22 12.41
N LYS A 486 -16.20 10.11 13.07
CA LYS A 486 -15.66 11.33 13.70
C LYS A 486 -14.59 11.07 14.77
N ARG A 487 -14.57 9.90 15.41
CA ARG A 487 -13.51 9.55 16.37
C ARG A 487 -12.14 9.49 15.68
N GLN A 488 -12.08 8.90 14.48
CA GLN A 488 -10.85 8.77 13.70
C GLN A 488 -10.60 9.95 12.76
N PHE A 489 -11.68 10.61 12.30
CA PHE A 489 -11.65 11.77 11.41
C PHE A 489 -12.48 12.94 12.00
N PRO A 490 -11.97 13.66 13.02
CA PRO A 490 -12.69 14.74 13.68
C PRO A 490 -13.18 15.82 12.72
N SER A 491 -14.50 16.01 12.69
CA SER A 491 -15.18 16.88 11.74
C SER A 491 -16.53 17.38 12.30
N GLU A 492 -16.87 18.60 11.92
CA GLU A 492 -18.21 19.16 12.08
C GLU A 492 -19.18 18.51 11.07
N ASP A 493 -20.48 18.54 11.37
CA ASP A 493 -21.49 18.12 10.41
C ASP A 493 -21.47 19.01 9.15
N LEU A 494 -22.02 18.52 8.05
CA LEU A 494 -22.19 19.31 6.83
C LEU A 494 -23.31 20.33 7.07
N VAL A 495 -23.09 21.59 6.67
CA VAL A 495 -24.15 22.62 6.70
C VAL A 495 -24.65 22.87 5.28
N TRP A 496 -25.95 22.75 5.06
CA TRP A 496 -26.66 23.20 3.87
C TRP A 496 -27.82 24.11 4.27
N LEU A 497 -28.39 24.83 3.30
CA LEU A 497 -29.51 25.75 3.50
C LEU A 497 -30.78 25.18 2.86
N ASP A 498 -31.95 25.60 3.35
CA ASP A 498 -33.25 25.24 2.76
C ASP A 498 -33.35 25.73 1.31
N GLU A 499 -32.93 26.99 1.07
CA GLU A 499 -32.70 27.55 -0.25
C GLU A 499 -31.20 27.49 -0.57
N THR A 500 -30.82 26.69 -1.59
CA THR A 500 -29.41 26.51 -1.94
C THR A 500 -28.91 27.68 -2.77
N PRO A 501 -27.76 28.31 -2.42
CA PRO A 501 -27.17 29.35 -3.24
C PRO A 501 -26.78 28.83 -4.62
N ILE A 502 -27.38 29.42 -5.67
CA ILE A 502 -27.00 29.23 -7.07
C ILE A 502 -26.31 30.53 -7.49
N ILE A 503 -25.00 30.46 -7.71
CA ILE A 503 -24.14 31.63 -7.91
C ILE A 503 -23.57 31.57 -9.35
N PRO A 504 -23.76 32.60 -10.19
CA PRO A 504 -23.09 32.65 -11.50
C PRO A 504 -21.56 32.55 -11.35
N PHE A 505 -20.89 31.77 -12.20
CA PHE A 505 -19.45 31.53 -12.14
C PHE A 505 -18.64 32.84 -12.03
N ALA A 506 -18.92 33.80 -12.91
CA ALA A 506 -18.32 35.14 -12.90
C ALA A 506 -18.52 35.90 -11.57
N GLU A 507 -19.68 35.73 -10.91
CA GLU A 507 -19.92 36.34 -9.59
C GLU A 507 -19.12 35.64 -8.49
N ALA A 508 -18.99 34.31 -8.55
CA ALA A 508 -18.14 33.56 -7.63
C ALA A 508 -16.64 33.95 -7.77
N ILE A 509 -16.15 34.14 -8.99
CA ILE A 509 -14.81 34.68 -9.27
C ILE A 509 -14.65 36.09 -8.67
N ARG A 510 -15.65 36.98 -8.83
CA ARG A 510 -15.64 38.30 -8.15
C ARG A 510 -15.58 38.18 -6.63
N MET A 511 -16.42 37.32 -6.03
CA MET A 511 -16.42 37.09 -4.58
C MET A 511 -15.06 36.63 -4.05
N LEU A 512 -14.33 35.80 -4.82
CA LEU A 512 -12.98 35.35 -4.50
C LEU A 512 -11.94 36.46 -4.67
N ASN A 513 -11.97 37.18 -5.79
CA ASN A 513 -11.06 38.30 -6.07
C ASN A 513 -11.21 39.44 -5.02
N GLU A 514 -12.43 39.70 -4.55
CA GLU A 514 -12.78 40.63 -3.46
C GLU A 514 -12.21 40.23 -2.09
N SER A 515 -12.04 38.93 -1.81
CA SER A 515 -11.47 38.47 -0.54
C SER A 515 -9.96 38.74 -0.42
N GLY A 516 -9.35 39.27 -1.49
CA GLY A 516 -7.92 39.50 -1.59
C GLY A 516 -7.14 38.27 -2.07
N TYR A 517 -7.82 37.16 -2.40
CA TYR A 517 -7.18 35.98 -2.98
C TYR A 517 -6.60 36.29 -4.38
N ARG A 518 -5.46 35.67 -4.69
CA ARG A 518 -4.75 35.80 -5.97
C ARG A 518 -4.21 34.42 -6.37
N ASP A 519 -4.01 34.21 -7.66
CA ASP A 519 -3.44 32.96 -8.18
C ASP A 519 -1.97 32.75 -7.72
N ASP A 520 -1.37 31.61 -8.07
CA ASP A 520 0.04 31.32 -7.75
C ASP A 520 1.05 32.32 -8.37
N ASN A 521 0.62 33.16 -9.31
CA ASN A 521 1.42 34.21 -9.95
C ASN A 521 1.18 35.61 -9.34
N GLY A 522 0.21 35.77 -8.43
CA GLY A 522 -0.17 37.04 -7.80
C GLY A 522 -1.24 37.84 -8.56
N ASN A 523 -1.85 37.28 -9.59
CA ASN A 523 -2.89 37.90 -10.42
C ASN A 523 -4.30 37.68 -9.85
N MET A 524 -5.25 38.50 -10.30
CA MET A 524 -6.68 38.23 -10.14
C MET A 524 -7.10 37.12 -11.11
N LEU A 525 -8.10 36.33 -10.73
CA LEU A 525 -8.67 35.31 -11.62
C LEU A 525 -9.58 35.98 -12.66
N ASP A 526 -9.54 35.48 -13.90
CA ASP A 526 -10.47 35.88 -14.97
C ASP A 526 -11.85 35.26 -14.75
N GLU A 527 -12.90 35.97 -15.12
CA GLU A 527 -14.29 35.49 -15.04
C GLU A 527 -14.64 34.47 -16.14
N ASN A 528 -13.78 34.32 -17.15
CA ASN A 528 -13.99 33.50 -18.36
C ASN A 528 -13.03 32.30 -18.47
N GLU A 529 -12.11 32.13 -17.51
CA GLU A 529 -11.20 30.99 -17.43
C GLU A 529 -11.63 30.04 -16.30
N ASP A 530 -11.25 28.76 -16.40
CA ASP A 530 -11.61 27.74 -15.40
C ASP A 530 -10.76 27.86 -14.12
N MET A 531 -11.30 27.41 -12.98
CA MET A 531 -10.65 27.52 -11.68
C MET A 531 -9.66 26.37 -11.43
N GLY A 532 -8.50 26.70 -10.85
CA GLY A 532 -7.60 25.72 -10.28
C GLY A 532 -8.12 25.16 -8.95
N THR A 533 -7.64 23.96 -8.60
CA THR A 533 -7.99 23.25 -7.35
C THR A 533 -7.80 24.08 -6.06
N LYS A 534 -6.83 24.99 -6.01
CA LYS A 534 -6.63 25.88 -4.85
C LYS A 534 -7.73 26.93 -4.76
N ASP A 535 -8.18 27.40 -5.91
CA ASP A 535 -9.13 28.48 -6.08
C ASP A 535 -10.53 28.00 -5.71
N GLU A 536 -10.90 26.75 -6.07
CA GLU A 536 -12.11 26.06 -5.57
C GLU A 536 -12.20 26.12 -4.03
N ILE A 537 -11.09 25.76 -3.36
CA ILE A 537 -11.02 25.62 -1.90
C ILE A 537 -11.08 27.00 -1.24
N ALA A 538 -10.40 27.99 -1.82
CA ALA A 538 -10.43 29.37 -1.35
C ALA A 538 -11.83 29.98 -1.52
N LEU A 539 -12.47 29.77 -2.67
CA LEU A 539 -13.85 30.20 -2.94
C LEU A 539 -14.83 29.55 -1.95
N GLY A 540 -14.69 28.24 -1.70
CA GLY A 540 -15.51 27.53 -0.72
C GLY A 540 -15.36 28.09 0.70
N ALA A 541 -14.16 28.54 1.09
CA ALA A 541 -13.95 29.23 2.36
C ALA A 541 -14.66 30.60 2.40
N VAL A 542 -14.56 31.39 1.31
CA VAL A 542 -15.27 32.67 1.17
C VAL A 542 -16.79 32.49 1.21
N ILE A 543 -17.32 31.45 0.56
CA ILE A 543 -18.76 31.11 0.58
C ILE A 543 -19.18 30.63 1.97
N LYS A 544 -18.39 29.80 2.64
CA LYS A 544 -18.65 29.39 4.04
C LYS A 544 -18.62 30.58 5.00
N GLU A 545 -17.78 31.58 4.75
CA GLU A 545 -17.76 32.82 5.53
C GLU A 545 -18.95 33.74 5.23
N LYS A 546 -19.21 34.08 3.96
CA LYS A 546 -20.27 35.01 3.53
C LYS A 546 -21.67 34.42 3.68
N LEU A 547 -21.88 33.18 3.21
CA LEU A 547 -23.20 32.53 3.07
C LEU A 547 -23.46 31.38 4.08
N LYS A 548 -22.50 31.06 4.95
CA LYS A 548 -22.60 30.07 6.05
C LYS A 548 -22.86 28.61 5.66
N THR A 549 -22.97 28.30 4.37
CA THR A 549 -23.16 26.96 3.82
C THR A 549 -21.84 26.26 3.48
N ASP A 550 -21.81 24.92 3.57
CA ASP A 550 -20.79 24.07 2.94
C ASP A 550 -21.21 23.57 1.55
N TYR A 551 -22.50 23.73 1.18
CA TYR A 551 -23.13 23.22 -0.04
C TYR A 551 -23.69 24.36 -0.89
N TYR A 552 -23.30 24.42 -2.16
CA TYR A 552 -23.70 25.46 -3.11
C TYR A 552 -23.54 25.00 -4.56
N ILE A 553 -24.13 25.74 -5.48
CA ILE A 553 -24.10 25.49 -6.93
C ILE A 553 -23.47 26.69 -7.63
N LEU A 554 -22.51 26.44 -8.52
CA LEU A 554 -22.00 27.43 -9.46
C LEU A 554 -22.66 27.21 -10.82
N ASP A 555 -23.24 28.24 -11.41
CA ASP A 555 -24.00 28.16 -12.68
C ASP A 555 -23.35 29.04 -13.76
N LYS A 556 -23.70 28.84 -15.04
CA LYS A 556 -23.21 29.61 -16.19
C LYS A 556 -21.68 29.58 -16.36
N PHE A 557 -21.12 28.36 -16.44
CA PHE A 557 -19.68 28.17 -16.69
C PHE A 557 -19.21 28.59 -18.10
N PRO A 558 -17.94 29.03 -18.26
CA PRO A 558 -17.37 29.42 -19.54
C PRO A 558 -17.40 28.30 -20.60
N THR A 559 -17.65 28.68 -21.85
CA THR A 559 -17.71 27.76 -23.01
C THR A 559 -16.37 27.07 -23.30
N SER A 560 -15.25 27.65 -22.87
CA SER A 560 -13.89 27.10 -22.95
C SER A 560 -13.67 25.88 -22.06
N ALA A 561 -14.35 25.81 -20.91
CA ALA A 561 -14.16 24.80 -19.88
C ALA A 561 -15.03 23.54 -20.08
N ARG A 562 -15.93 23.51 -21.08
CA ARG A 562 -17.01 22.51 -21.16
C ARG A 562 -16.96 21.61 -22.40
N PRO A 563 -17.46 20.35 -22.31
CA PRO A 563 -17.44 19.40 -23.41
C PRO A 563 -18.30 19.80 -24.63
N PHE A 564 -18.08 19.12 -25.76
CA PHE A 564 -18.76 19.39 -27.03
C PHE A 564 -20.29 19.26 -26.99
N TYR A 565 -20.86 18.53 -26.03
CA TYR A 565 -22.31 18.35 -25.88
C TYR A 565 -22.98 19.41 -24.99
N ALA A 566 -22.22 20.34 -24.40
CA ALA A 566 -22.78 21.38 -23.52
C ALA A 566 -23.52 22.46 -24.33
N MET A 567 -24.77 22.75 -23.97
CA MET A 567 -25.57 23.81 -24.60
C MET A 567 -25.01 25.20 -24.22
N ALA A 568 -24.79 26.06 -25.22
CA ALA A 568 -24.41 27.46 -25.01
C ALA A 568 -25.58 28.27 -24.42
N ASP A 569 -25.28 29.34 -23.68
CA ASP A 569 -26.30 30.32 -23.29
C ASP A 569 -26.75 31.12 -24.54
N PRO A 570 -28.06 31.30 -24.77
CA PRO A 570 -28.57 31.94 -25.99
C PRO A 570 -28.34 33.47 -26.03
N GLU A 571 -28.13 34.12 -24.89
CA GLU A 571 -27.86 35.56 -24.80
C GLU A 571 -26.36 35.84 -24.68
N ARG A 572 -25.58 34.90 -24.15
CA ARG A 572 -24.14 35.03 -23.85
C ARG A 572 -23.33 33.80 -24.31
N PRO A 573 -22.98 33.71 -25.61
CA PRO A 573 -22.27 32.54 -26.17
C PRO A 573 -20.92 32.19 -25.53
N GLU A 574 -20.32 33.13 -24.79
CA GLU A 574 -19.12 32.93 -23.98
C GLU A 574 -19.33 32.00 -22.77
N VAL A 575 -20.57 31.79 -22.32
CA VAL A 575 -20.94 30.83 -21.26
C VAL A 575 -21.94 29.77 -21.76
N THR A 576 -22.16 28.76 -20.91
CA THR A 576 -23.01 27.59 -21.19
C THR A 576 -24.12 27.44 -20.15
N ASN A 577 -25.18 26.72 -20.51
CA ASN A 577 -26.21 26.24 -19.59
C ASN A 577 -25.71 25.02 -18.80
N SER A 578 -24.57 25.19 -18.12
CA SER A 578 -23.91 24.17 -17.32
C SER A 578 -23.49 24.72 -15.95
N PHE A 579 -23.38 23.82 -15.00
CA PHE A 579 -23.19 24.12 -13.59
C PHE A 579 -22.37 23.03 -12.92
N ASP A 580 -21.67 23.38 -11.85
CA ASP A 580 -20.99 22.44 -10.97
C ASP A 580 -21.51 22.60 -9.55
N ILE A 581 -21.61 21.48 -8.83
CA ILE A 581 -22.12 21.43 -7.45
C ILE A 581 -20.96 21.12 -6.51
N PHE A 582 -20.85 21.92 -5.45
CA PHE A 582 -19.72 21.91 -4.54
C PHE A 582 -20.13 21.49 -3.12
N VAL A 583 -19.25 20.71 -2.48
CA VAL A 583 -19.31 20.42 -1.04
C VAL A 583 -17.96 20.73 -0.42
N ARG A 584 -17.95 21.61 0.60
CA ARG A 584 -16.75 22.08 1.31
C ARG A 584 -15.66 22.62 0.38
N GLY A 585 -16.05 23.45 -0.60
CA GLY A 585 -15.12 24.10 -1.53
C GLY A 585 -14.47 23.17 -2.55
N GLN A 586 -15.13 22.07 -2.90
CA GLN A 586 -14.63 21.08 -3.85
C GLN A 586 -15.77 20.51 -4.67
N GLU A 587 -15.55 20.36 -5.98
CA GLU A 587 -16.52 19.76 -6.91
C GLU A 587 -16.90 18.32 -6.49
N ILE A 588 -18.20 18.02 -6.55
CA ILE A 588 -18.78 16.68 -6.39
C ILE A 588 -19.60 16.21 -7.60
N LEU A 589 -20.07 17.15 -8.44
CA LEU A 589 -20.80 16.88 -9.68
C LEU A 589 -20.55 18.02 -10.66
N SER A 590 -20.40 17.64 -11.93
CA SER A 590 -20.57 18.53 -13.06
C SER A 590 -21.82 18.14 -13.88
N GLY A 591 -22.57 19.14 -14.34
CA GLY A 591 -23.87 18.95 -14.97
C GLY A 591 -24.28 20.09 -15.91
N GLY A 592 -25.38 19.90 -16.64
CA GLY A 592 -25.90 20.91 -17.55
C GLY A 592 -26.89 20.41 -18.59
N GLN A 593 -27.43 21.35 -19.35
CA GLN A 593 -28.23 21.09 -20.54
C GLN A 593 -27.36 20.56 -21.68
N ARG A 594 -27.90 19.63 -22.47
CA ARG A 594 -27.24 19.06 -23.65
C ARG A 594 -27.75 19.70 -24.94
N ILE A 595 -26.89 19.71 -25.95
CA ILE A 595 -27.30 20.01 -27.32
C ILE A 595 -28.12 18.81 -27.83
N HIS A 596 -29.41 19.03 -28.04
CA HIS A 596 -30.36 18.02 -28.55
C HIS A 596 -30.59 18.15 -30.08
N ASP A 597 -30.22 19.28 -30.68
CA ASP A 597 -30.28 19.54 -32.12
C ASP A 597 -29.04 18.97 -32.83
N ALA A 598 -29.24 18.04 -33.76
CA ALA A 598 -28.15 17.34 -34.44
C ALA A 598 -27.24 18.27 -35.29
N PRO A 599 -27.74 19.21 -36.12
CA PRO A 599 -26.91 20.19 -36.81
C PRO A 599 -26.01 21.02 -35.88
N THR A 600 -26.55 21.51 -34.76
CA THR A 600 -25.79 22.27 -33.75
C THR A 600 -24.72 21.39 -33.09
N LEU A 601 -25.05 20.15 -32.77
CA LEU A 601 -24.11 19.18 -32.17
C LEU A 601 -22.96 18.86 -33.13
N ILE A 602 -23.26 18.61 -34.41
CA ILE A 602 -22.27 18.37 -35.47
C ILE A 602 -21.34 19.58 -35.62
N ALA A 603 -21.88 20.81 -35.69
CA ALA A 603 -21.08 22.02 -35.79
C ALA A 603 -20.14 22.20 -34.59
N LYS A 604 -20.63 21.91 -33.37
CA LYS A 604 -19.83 21.97 -32.14
C LYS A 604 -18.73 20.89 -32.13
N MET A 605 -19.04 19.64 -32.50
CA MET A 605 -18.04 18.57 -32.65
C MET A 605 -16.93 18.95 -33.65
N GLN A 606 -17.31 19.47 -34.82
CA GLN A 606 -16.36 19.93 -35.83
C GLN A 606 -15.48 21.08 -35.34
N SER A 607 -16.05 22.05 -34.59
CA SER A 607 -15.28 23.15 -33.98
C SER A 607 -14.21 22.65 -32.99
N MET A 608 -14.48 21.54 -32.30
CA MET A 608 -13.57 20.87 -31.37
C MET A 608 -12.71 19.80 -32.05
N LYS A 609 -12.66 19.75 -33.39
CA LYS A 609 -11.89 18.80 -34.21
C LYS A 609 -12.27 17.33 -34.00
N MET A 610 -13.48 17.07 -33.52
CA MET A 610 -14.06 15.73 -33.41
C MET A 610 -14.73 15.32 -34.73
N LYS A 611 -14.80 14.01 -34.97
CA LYS A 611 -15.40 13.41 -36.17
C LYS A 611 -16.75 12.78 -35.81
N PRO A 612 -17.90 13.34 -36.25
CA PRO A 612 -19.22 12.76 -35.97
C PRO A 612 -19.35 11.31 -36.44
N GLU A 613 -18.65 10.96 -37.53
CA GLU A 613 -18.69 9.63 -38.16
C GLU A 613 -18.11 8.52 -37.26
N THR A 614 -17.32 8.87 -36.24
CA THR A 614 -16.85 7.89 -35.24
C THR A 614 -17.86 7.63 -34.12
N MET A 615 -19.01 8.32 -34.11
CA MET A 615 -20.04 8.27 -33.07
C MET A 615 -21.44 8.02 -33.67
N GLU A 616 -21.53 7.29 -34.78
CA GLU A 616 -22.77 7.03 -35.55
C GLU A 616 -23.97 6.59 -34.68
N GLU A 617 -23.77 5.64 -33.75
CA GLU A 617 -24.82 5.16 -32.84
C GLU A 617 -25.36 6.27 -31.92
N TYR A 618 -24.45 7.12 -31.39
CA TYR A 618 -24.82 8.26 -30.56
C TYR A 618 -25.52 9.35 -31.38
N MET A 619 -25.00 9.69 -32.56
CA MET A 619 -25.58 10.72 -33.43
C MET A 619 -26.98 10.35 -33.94
N SER A 620 -27.21 9.07 -34.25
CA SER A 620 -28.50 8.55 -34.72
C SER A 620 -29.66 8.94 -33.80
N GLY A 621 -29.46 8.91 -32.48
CA GLY A 621 -30.49 9.31 -31.50
C GLY A 621 -30.91 10.78 -31.61
N PHE A 622 -30.00 11.68 -31.97
CA PHE A 622 -30.31 13.10 -32.17
C PHE A 622 -30.90 13.36 -33.56
N GLU A 623 -30.43 12.64 -34.57
CA GLU A 623 -30.93 12.73 -35.95
C GLU A 623 -32.37 12.21 -36.10
N TRP A 624 -32.79 11.26 -35.27
CA TRP A 624 -34.18 10.77 -35.20
C TRP A 624 -35.07 11.64 -34.30
N GLY A 625 -34.49 12.63 -33.61
CA GLY A 625 -35.17 13.59 -32.74
C GLY A 625 -34.98 13.28 -31.25
N ALA A 626 -34.12 14.04 -30.59
CA ALA A 626 -33.99 14.03 -29.13
C ALA A 626 -34.75 15.22 -28.51
N PRO A 627 -35.49 15.05 -27.40
CA PRO A 627 -36.08 16.16 -26.68
C PRO A 627 -34.99 17.03 -26.00
N PRO A 628 -35.28 18.30 -25.64
CA PRO A 628 -34.40 19.07 -24.77
C PRO A 628 -34.14 18.32 -23.46
N HIS A 629 -32.88 18.17 -23.06
CA HIS A 629 -32.51 17.36 -21.90
C HIS A 629 -31.22 17.83 -21.24
N GLY A 630 -30.96 17.29 -20.05
CA GLY A 630 -29.77 17.56 -19.27
C GLY A 630 -29.57 16.56 -18.16
N GLY A 631 -28.38 16.57 -17.57
CA GLY A 631 -28.03 15.64 -16.50
C GLY A 631 -26.77 16.04 -15.75
N GLY A 632 -26.30 15.13 -14.92
CA GLY A 632 -25.05 15.26 -14.18
C GLY A 632 -24.53 13.90 -13.72
N GLY A 633 -23.26 13.86 -13.33
CA GLY A 633 -22.61 12.67 -12.77
C GLY A 633 -21.98 13.00 -11.42
N ILE A 634 -22.25 12.19 -10.40
CA ILE A 634 -21.72 12.33 -9.04
C ILE A 634 -20.65 11.27 -8.80
N GLY A 635 -19.47 11.66 -8.30
CA GLY A 635 -18.52 10.68 -7.79
C GLY A 635 -18.92 10.19 -6.39
N LEU A 636 -19.32 8.92 -6.24
CA LEU A 636 -19.76 8.34 -4.95
C LEU A 636 -18.69 8.45 -3.86
N GLU A 637 -17.45 8.13 -4.20
CA GLU A 637 -16.30 8.23 -3.29
C GLU A 637 -15.99 9.70 -2.96
N ARG A 638 -16.28 10.63 -3.89
CA ARG A 638 -16.04 12.07 -3.76
C ARG A 638 -17.02 12.73 -2.80
N ILE A 639 -18.33 12.50 -2.97
CA ILE A 639 -19.36 12.99 -2.04
C ILE A 639 -19.12 12.43 -0.62
N LEU A 640 -18.83 11.13 -0.49
CA LEU A 640 -18.55 10.48 0.79
C LEU A 640 -17.31 11.06 1.49
N MET A 641 -16.21 11.24 0.75
CA MET A 641 -14.96 11.82 1.24
C MET A 641 -15.17 13.24 1.81
N LEU A 642 -15.98 14.07 1.14
CA LEU A 642 -16.17 15.47 1.50
C LEU A 642 -17.22 15.67 2.59
N MET A 643 -18.32 14.91 2.55
CA MET A 643 -19.34 14.89 3.61
C MET A 643 -18.74 14.47 4.96
N LEU A 644 -17.95 13.38 4.99
CA LEU A 644 -17.29 12.87 6.20
C LEU A 644 -15.87 13.42 6.44
N LYS A 645 -15.40 14.36 5.61
CA LYS A 645 -14.09 15.03 5.71
C LYS A 645 -12.90 14.06 5.86
N LEU A 646 -12.87 12.98 5.08
CA LEU A 646 -11.90 11.87 5.20
C LEU A 646 -10.46 12.21 4.75
N GLY A 647 -10.26 13.34 4.07
CA GLY A 647 -8.94 13.86 3.66
C GLY A 647 -8.30 13.18 2.43
N ASP A 648 -8.48 11.87 2.23
CA ASP A 648 -8.04 11.14 1.03
C ASP A 648 -9.17 10.24 0.49
N ILE A 649 -9.42 10.31 -0.82
CA ILE A 649 -10.46 9.55 -1.51
C ILE A 649 -10.28 8.02 -1.39
N ARG A 650 -9.05 7.53 -1.17
CA ARG A 650 -8.77 6.10 -0.92
C ARG A 650 -9.41 5.60 0.37
N HIS A 651 -9.74 6.46 1.32
CA HIS A 651 -10.52 6.06 2.49
C HIS A 651 -11.99 5.78 2.13
N ALA A 652 -12.54 6.50 1.16
CA ALA A 652 -13.90 6.35 0.64
C ALA A 652 -14.06 5.21 -0.39
N SER A 653 -12.98 4.70 -1.00
CA SER A 653 -13.04 3.53 -1.90
C SER A 653 -12.69 2.24 -1.18
N MET A 654 -13.52 1.19 -1.30
CA MET A 654 -13.29 -0.07 -0.57
C MET A 654 -11.98 -0.75 -1.00
N PHE A 655 -11.70 -0.77 -2.31
CA PHE A 655 -10.46 -1.29 -2.90
C PHE A 655 -9.95 -0.33 -3.96
N ALA A 656 -9.34 0.78 -3.51
CA ALA A 656 -8.90 1.87 -4.38
C ALA A 656 -8.11 1.42 -5.63
N ARG A 657 -8.30 2.16 -6.72
CA ARG A 657 -7.57 2.05 -7.97
C ARG A 657 -7.01 3.41 -8.36
N ASP A 658 -5.70 3.47 -8.50
CA ASP A 658 -4.93 4.63 -8.90
C ASP A 658 -3.80 4.20 -9.85
N PRO A 659 -3.00 5.12 -10.43
CA PRO A 659 -1.97 4.76 -11.41
C PRO A 659 -0.83 3.87 -10.88
N ARG A 660 -0.80 3.57 -9.57
CA ARG A 660 0.18 2.63 -8.95
C ARG A 660 -0.43 1.28 -8.61
N SER A 661 -1.73 1.13 -8.82
CA SER A 661 -2.46 -0.12 -8.63
C SER A 661 -2.13 -1.11 -9.76
N LEU A 662 -2.24 -2.41 -9.47
CA LEU A 662 -1.98 -3.50 -10.42
C LEU A 662 -0.57 -3.43 -11.09
N PRO A 663 0.54 -3.41 -10.32
CA PRO A 663 1.88 -3.40 -10.91
C PRO A 663 2.09 -4.61 -11.82
N TYR A 664 2.64 -4.38 -13.00
CA TYR A 664 2.90 -5.43 -13.99
C TYR A 664 3.83 -6.50 -13.39
N LYS A 665 3.36 -7.74 -13.39
CA LYS A 665 4.17 -8.92 -13.07
C LYS A 665 4.43 -9.65 -14.37
N ALA A 666 5.69 -9.78 -14.75
CA ALA A 666 6.06 -10.62 -15.88
C ALA A 666 5.57 -12.06 -15.63
N PRO A 667 5.13 -12.79 -16.68
CA PRO A 667 4.79 -14.20 -16.52
C PRO A 667 6.01 -14.96 -16.00
N ALA A 668 5.80 -15.76 -14.94
CA ALA A 668 6.87 -16.51 -14.30
C ALA A 668 7.55 -17.44 -15.33
N LYS A 669 8.85 -17.26 -15.52
CA LYS A 669 9.66 -18.11 -16.40
C LYS A 669 9.83 -19.49 -15.78
N GLU A 670 9.97 -20.52 -16.61
CA GLU A 670 10.23 -21.89 -16.13
C GLU A 670 11.57 -21.96 -15.38
N LEU A 671 11.56 -22.62 -14.22
CA LEU A 671 12.76 -22.84 -13.40
C LEU A 671 13.77 -23.72 -14.14
N ARG A 672 15.07 -23.42 -14.01
CA ARG A 672 16.15 -24.23 -14.60
C ARG A 672 16.26 -25.61 -13.96
N HIS A 673 15.96 -25.67 -12.67
CA HIS A 673 15.94 -26.88 -11.85
C HIS A 673 14.57 -27.03 -11.18
N PRO A 674 13.53 -27.53 -11.88
CA PRO A 674 12.22 -27.76 -11.30
C PRO A 674 12.24 -28.67 -10.05
N GLU A 675 13.21 -29.59 -9.98
CA GLU A 675 13.46 -30.46 -8.83
C GLU A 675 13.98 -29.70 -7.60
N ALA A 676 14.56 -28.51 -7.78
CA ALA A 676 15.00 -27.61 -6.73
C ALA A 676 13.97 -26.48 -6.45
N SER A 677 12.69 -26.73 -6.73
CA SER A 677 11.62 -25.77 -6.44
C SER A 677 11.45 -25.52 -4.94
N THR A 678 11.14 -24.27 -4.58
CA THR A 678 10.76 -23.84 -3.22
C THR A 678 9.25 -23.74 -3.03
N MET A 679 8.48 -23.67 -4.13
CA MET A 679 7.01 -23.76 -4.11
C MET A 679 6.53 -25.21 -4.04
N HIS A 680 7.28 -26.12 -4.66
CA HIS A 680 7.04 -27.57 -4.65
C HIS A 680 8.34 -28.29 -4.22
N PRO A 681 8.75 -28.17 -2.95
CA PRO A 681 9.97 -28.81 -2.47
C PRO A 681 9.87 -30.35 -2.56
N PRO A 682 10.99 -31.08 -2.69
CA PRO A 682 11.00 -32.55 -2.81
C PRO A 682 10.26 -33.31 -1.70
N TRP A 683 10.12 -32.70 -0.52
CA TRP A 683 9.42 -33.25 0.65
C TRP A 683 7.99 -32.70 0.86
N ALA A 684 7.39 -32.04 -0.13
CA ALA A 684 6.07 -31.41 0.01
C ALA A 684 5.01 -32.38 0.58
N GLY A 685 4.39 -31.98 1.70
CA GLY A 685 3.40 -32.80 2.42
C GLY A 685 4.00 -33.84 3.40
N ARG A 686 5.32 -33.81 3.66
CA ARG A 686 6.01 -34.65 4.65
C ARG A 686 7.00 -33.82 5.46
N ASP A 687 7.39 -34.31 6.64
CA ASP A 687 8.47 -33.71 7.41
C ASP A 687 9.83 -34.09 6.76
N ARG A 688 10.65 -33.08 6.45
CA ARG A 688 11.93 -33.26 5.76
C ARG A 688 12.93 -34.07 6.57
N ALA A 689 13.05 -33.76 7.86
CA ALA A 689 14.04 -34.37 8.75
C ALA A 689 13.67 -35.83 9.07
N ALA A 690 12.38 -36.10 9.33
CA ALA A 690 11.88 -37.46 9.53
C ALA A 690 11.96 -38.32 8.26
N ALA A 691 11.89 -37.70 7.07
CA ALA A 691 12.08 -38.40 5.80
C ALA A 691 13.55 -38.61 5.41
N GLY A 692 14.52 -38.09 6.17
CA GLY A 692 15.95 -38.18 5.86
C GLY A 692 16.36 -37.43 4.59
N LEU A 693 15.60 -36.40 4.20
CA LEU A 693 15.83 -35.66 2.95
C LEU A 693 16.71 -34.43 3.17
N GLU A 694 17.72 -34.26 2.31
CA GLU A 694 18.57 -33.07 2.29
C GLU A 694 17.83 -31.86 1.69
N PHE A 695 18.31 -30.67 2.03
CA PHE A 695 17.87 -29.43 1.40
C PHE A 695 18.27 -29.36 -0.08
N GLN A 696 17.56 -28.56 -0.89
CA GLN A 696 17.96 -28.32 -2.28
C GLN A 696 19.39 -27.73 -2.32
N PRO A 697 20.28 -28.18 -3.24
CA PRO A 697 21.61 -27.59 -3.44
C PRO A 697 21.53 -26.08 -3.68
N LEU A 698 22.50 -25.34 -3.14
CA LEU A 698 22.46 -23.88 -3.13
C LEU A 698 22.68 -23.30 -4.53
N GLU A 699 23.56 -23.93 -5.31
CA GLU A 699 23.86 -23.64 -6.71
C GLU A 699 22.59 -23.70 -7.56
N LYS A 700 21.78 -24.76 -7.38
CA LYS A 700 20.50 -24.91 -8.08
C LYS A 700 19.48 -23.84 -7.66
N LEU A 701 19.49 -23.42 -6.39
CA LEU A 701 18.65 -22.31 -5.92
C LEU A 701 19.11 -20.97 -6.51
N ILE A 702 20.42 -20.74 -6.67
CA ILE A 702 20.97 -19.55 -7.35
C ILE A 702 20.56 -19.56 -8.83
N ALA A 703 20.70 -20.70 -9.52
CA ALA A 703 20.28 -20.87 -10.92
C ALA A 703 18.74 -20.78 -11.12
N ASN A 704 17.94 -20.97 -10.07
CA ASN A 704 16.48 -20.83 -10.10
C ASN A 704 15.97 -19.42 -9.73
N TYR A 705 16.50 -18.83 -8.66
CA TYR A 705 15.92 -17.65 -7.99
C TYR A 705 16.93 -16.52 -7.75
N GLY A 706 18.22 -16.77 -7.99
CA GLY A 706 19.29 -15.83 -7.66
C GLY A 706 19.59 -14.80 -8.73
N ASP A 707 20.28 -13.75 -8.28
CA ASP A 707 20.93 -12.74 -9.09
C ASP A 707 22.45 -12.76 -8.85
N ALA A 708 23.19 -11.84 -9.48
CA ALA A 708 24.64 -11.75 -9.43
C ALA A 708 25.25 -11.64 -8.01
N SER A 709 24.50 -11.08 -7.05
CA SER A 709 24.89 -11.02 -5.65
C SER A 709 24.84 -12.39 -4.97
N ASN A 710 23.89 -13.26 -5.34
CA ASN A 710 23.72 -14.59 -4.74
C ASN A 710 24.84 -15.57 -5.14
N THR A 711 25.53 -15.35 -6.26
CA THR A 711 26.73 -16.16 -6.62
C THR A 711 27.92 -15.91 -5.68
N SER A 712 27.80 -15.02 -4.69
CA SER A 712 28.75 -14.88 -3.58
C SER A 712 28.47 -15.79 -2.39
N TRP A 713 27.28 -16.41 -2.30
CA TRP A 713 26.90 -17.25 -1.17
C TRP A 713 27.60 -18.62 -1.13
N LEU A 714 28.37 -18.94 -2.16
CA LEU A 714 29.25 -20.11 -2.21
C LEU A 714 30.63 -19.85 -1.57
N GLU A 715 30.93 -18.60 -1.18
CA GLU A 715 32.18 -18.26 -0.51
C GLU A 715 32.15 -18.70 0.98
N PRO A 716 33.26 -19.20 1.55
CA PRO A 716 33.30 -19.72 2.93
C PRO A 716 32.86 -18.75 4.03
N LYS A 717 32.90 -17.44 3.76
CA LYS A 717 32.47 -16.39 4.70
C LYS A 717 30.95 -16.24 4.83
N PHE A 718 30.17 -16.81 3.90
CA PHE A 718 28.71 -16.75 3.94
C PHE A 718 28.12 -17.89 4.74
N GLU A 719 27.22 -17.54 5.66
CA GLU A 719 26.36 -18.47 6.35
C GLU A 719 24.95 -18.44 5.75
N ILE A 720 24.35 -19.62 5.59
CA ILE A 720 23.11 -19.79 4.84
C ILE A 720 22.00 -20.24 5.78
N TRP A 721 21.02 -19.36 6.03
CA TRP A 721 19.78 -19.76 6.67
C TRP A 721 18.87 -20.48 5.67
N ARG A 722 18.17 -21.54 6.11
CA ARG A 722 17.18 -22.30 5.32
C ARG A 722 15.83 -22.36 6.04
N ASP A 723 14.73 -22.20 5.31
CA ASP A 723 13.37 -22.49 5.82
C ASP A 723 13.09 -24.00 5.75
N GLU A 724 12.76 -24.65 6.87
CA GLU A 724 12.52 -26.10 6.92
C GLU A 724 11.37 -26.59 6.04
N ASN A 725 10.37 -25.75 5.78
CA ASN A 725 9.17 -26.18 5.04
C ASN A 725 9.37 -26.11 3.52
N THR A 726 10.05 -25.06 3.05
CA THR A 726 10.18 -24.71 1.62
C THR A 726 11.59 -24.91 1.08
N GLY A 727 12.59 -24.93 1.97
CA GLY A 727 14.01 -24.95 1.63
C GLY A 727 14.54 -23.61 1.12
N ALA A 728 13.74 -22.53 1.15
CA ALA A 728 14.14 -21.17 0.81
C ALA A 728 15.43 -20.77 1.54
N ALA A 729 16.37 -20.11 0.86
CA ALA A 729 17.68 -19.77 1.42
C ALA A 729 17.92 -18.26 1.52
N ILE A 730 18.55 -17.82 2.62
CA ILE A 730 19.05 -16.43 2.80
C ILE A 730 20.48 -16.48 3.33
N GLY A 731 21.43 -15.98 2.53
CA GLY A 731 22.85 -15.91 2.85
C GLY A 731 23.25 -14.58 3.49
N PHE A 732 24.13 -14.65 4.49
CA PHE A 732 24.60 -13.49 5.24
C PHE A 732 25.98 -13.73 5.85
N VAL A 733 26.67 -12.63 6.19
CA VAL A 733 27.96 -12.68 6.88
C VAL A 733 27.81 -12.03 8.26
N PRO A 734 28.15 -12.73 9.36
CA PRO A 734 28.32 -12.10 10.67
C PRO A 734 29.52 -11.16 10.66
N HIS A 735 29.30 -9.85 10.78
CA HIS A 735 30.39 -8.86 10.83
C HIS A 735 30.11 -7.78 11.87
N GLN A 736 31.05 -7.55 12.78
CA GLN A 736 31.00 -6.49 13.82
C GLN A 736 29.65 -6.41 14.60
N GLY A 737 29.01 -7.55 14.86
CA GLY A 737 27.71 -7.63 15.56
C GLY A 737 26.48 -7.36 14.69
N PHE A 738 26.67 -7.31 13.36
CA PHE A 738 25.62 -7.25 12.36
C PHE A 738 25.57 -8.56 11.56
N ALA A 739 24.38 -8.91 11.06
CA ALA A 739 24.21 -9.90 10.01
C ALA A 739 24.08 -9.11 8.71
N ILE A 740 25.14 -9.11 7.92
CA ILE A 740 25.19 -8.42 6.63
C ILE A 740 24.62 -9.40 5.60
N THR A 741 23.33 -9.25 5.31
CA THR A 741 22.60 -10.01 4.30
C THR A 741 22.89 -9.38 2.94
N VAL A 742 23.28 -10.17 1.93
CA VAL A 742 23.68 -9.65 0.62
C VAL A 742 22.86 -10.33 -0.48
N GLY A 743 22.17 -9.56 -1.32
CA GLY A 743 21.34 -10.12 -2.39
C GLY A 743 19.96 -10.61 -1.94
N ASP A 744 19.18 -11.17 -2.86
CA ASP A 744 17.77 -11.48 -2.64
C ASP A 744 17.54 -12.88 -2.03
N PRO A 745 16.42 -13.12 -1.32
CA PRO A 745 16.06 -14.45 -0.85
C PRO A 745 15.93 -15.46 -2.01
N LEU A 746 16.64 -16.58 -1.93
CA LEU A 746 16.57 -17.65 -2.93
C LEU A 746 15.31 -18.50 -2.72
N CYS A 747 14.19 -17.98 -3.20
CA CYS A 747 12.89 -18.63 -3.25
C CYS A 747 11.97 -17.90 -4.23
N HIS A 748 10.78 -18.44 -4.50
CA HIS A 748 9.80 -17.73 -5.31
C HIS A 748 9.34 -16.43 -4.62
N THR A 749 9.14 -15.34 -5.36
CA THR A 749 8.90 -13.99 -4.79
C THR A 749 7.67 -13.91 -3.87
N SER A 750 6.64 -14.74 -4.09
CA SER A 750 5.50 -14.85 -3.16
C SER A 750 5.87 -15.32 -1.76
N GLN A 751 7.01 -15.98 -1.60
CA GLN A 751 7.52 -16.51 -0.32
C GLN A 751 8.42 -15.50 0.41
N TYR A 752 8.81 -14.38 -0.22
CA TYR A 752 9.77 -13.42 0.36
C TYR A 752 9.34 -12.95 1.76
N ALA A 753 8.08 -12.57 1.95
CA ALA A 753 7.59 -12.13 3.28
C ALA A 753 7.75 -13.21 4.36
N LYS A 754 7.51 -14.49 4.02
CA LYS A 754 7.68 -15.62 4.93
C LYS A 754 9.16 -15.92 5.18
N ALA A 755 9.98 -16.00 4.12
CA ALA A 755 11.40 -16.30 4.19
C ALA A 755 12.17 -15.21 4.98
N VAL A 756 11.99 -13.93 4.61
CA VAL A 756 12.52 -12.78 5.34
C VAL A 756 12.03 -12.80 6.80
N GLY A 757 10.75 -13.05 7.04
CA GLY A 757 10.20 -13.13 8.40
C GLY A 757 10.81 -14.27 9.25
N GLY A 758 11.09 -15.42 8.64
CA GLY A 758 11.80 -16.55 9.26
C GLY A 758 13.25 -16.20 9.57
N TYR A 759 13.98 -15.73 8.57
CA TYR A 759 15.37 -15.29 8.68
C TYR A 759 15.57 -14.18 9.72
N LEU A 760 14.72 -13.15 9.74
CA LEU A 760 14.83 -12.07 10.72
C LEU A 760 14.55 -12.55 12.15
N ARG A 761 13.71 -13.59 12.33
CA ARG A 761 13.57 -14.27 13.63
C ARG A 761 14.85 -15.03 13.98
N TYR A 762 15.41 -15.82 13.06
CA TYR A 762 16.66 -16.55 13.24
C TYR A 762 17.84 -15.62 13.60
N VAL A 763 18.05 -14.55 12.83
CA VAL A 763 19.10 -13.55 13.08
C VAL A 763 18.95 -12.90 14.46
N LYS A 764 17.71 -12.50 14.80
CA LYS A 764 17.44 -11.79 16.05
C LYS A 764 17.51 -12.70 17.26
N LYS A 765 16.89 -13.88 17.21
CA LYS A 765 16.75 -14.84 18.31
C LYS A 765 17.96 -15.75 18.40
N GLU A 766 18.27 -16.53 17.37
CA GLU A 766 19.29 -17.58 17.44
C GLU A 766 20.72 -17.05 17.23
N ARG A 767 20.94 -16.15 16.26
CA ARG A 767 22.31 -15.67 15.93
C ARG A 767 22.74 -14.42 16.66
N HIS A 768 21.79 -13.75 17.29
CA HIS A 768 21.97 -12.55 18.08
C HIS A 768 22.48 -11.28 17.37
N LEU A 769 22.49 -11.24 16.05
CA LEU A 769 23.02 -10.14 15.27
C LEU A 769 21.97 -9.06 14.95
N LYS A 770 22.42 -7.86 14.58
CA LYS A 770 21.56 -6.81 14.01
C LYS A 770 21.48 -6.97 12.49
N PRO A 771 20.31 -7.13 11.87
CA PRO A 771 20.24 -7.35 10.43
C PRO A 771 20.46 -6.04 9.66
N LEU A 772 21.29 -6.09 8.63
CA LEU A 772 21.47 -5.06 7.60
C LEU A 772 21.44 -5.76 6.25
N TRP A 773 20.55 -5.32 5.36
CA TRP A 773 20.40 -5.93 4.04
C TRP A 773 21.03 -5.03 2.99
N LEU A 774 21.96 -5.56 2.21
CA LEU A 774 22.70 -4.86 1.17
C LEU A 774 22.43 -5.52 -0.19
N LEU A 775 22.48 -4.71 -1.24
CA LEU A 775 22.47 -5.17 -2.63
C LEU A 775 21.27 -6.06 -2.99
N CYS A 776 20.11 -5.81 -2.36
CA CYS A 776 18.87 -6.50 -2.69
C CYS A 776 18.13 -5.79 -3.84
N GLY A 777 17.46 -6.56 -4.69
CA GLY A 777 16.62 -6.07 -5.77
C GLY A 777 15.30 -5.47 -5.26
N SER A 778 14.54 -4.87 -6.19
CA SER A 778 13.32 -4.13 -5.86
C SER A 778 12.25 -4.99 -5.16
N ALA A 779 12.13 -6.29 -5.47
CA ALA A 779 11.12 -7.16 -4.85
C ALA A 779 11.41 -7.47 -3.37
N ALA A 780 12.68 -7.64 -3.01
CA ALA A 780 13.11 -7.81 -1.62
C ALA A 780 13.06 -6.48 -0.86
N GLU A 781 13.48 -5.37 -1.50
CA GLU A 781 13.32 -4.01 -0.99
C GLU A 781 11.87 -3.71 -0.62
N GLU A 782 10.92 -3.93 -1.55
CA GLU A 782 9.50 -3.69 -1.32
C GLU A 782 8.95 -4.57 -0.19
N THR A 783 9.44 -5.80 -0.06
CA THR A 783 9.05 -6.69 1.03
C THR A 783 9.52 -6.15 2.38
N LEU A 784 10.80 -5.78 2.50
CA LEU A 784 11.38 -5.20 3.71
C LEU A 784 10.69 -3.88 4.07
N ALA A 785 10.46 -3.02 3.09
CA ALA A 785 9.81 -1.72 3.26
C ALA A 785 8.33 -1.81 3.64
N ASN A 786 7.52 -2.59 2.91
CA ASN A 786 6.06 -2.59 3.07
C ASN A 786 5.55 -3.57 4.14
N LYS A 787 6.26 -4.68 4.38
CA LYS A 787 5.85 -5.70 5.38
C LYS A 787 6.58 -5.58 6.71
N PHE A 788 7.79 -5.03 6.74
CA PHE A 788 8.60 -4.93 7.97
C PHE A 788 8.89 -3.48 8.41
N ASP A 789 8.39 -2.46 7.68
CA ASP A 789 8.64 -1.03 7.92
C ASP A 789 10.13 -0.63 7.89
N TRP A 790 10.92 -1.29 7.03
CA TRP A 790 12.33 -0.93 6.89
C TRP A 790 12.51 0.35 6.08
N ARG A 791 13.63 1.03 6.34
CA ARG A 791 14.07 2.21 5.61
C ARG A 791 15.07 1.77 4.56
N THR A 792 14.95 2.33 3.36
CA THR A 792 15.74 1.88 2.21
C THR A 792 16.29 3.07 1.42
N PHE A 793 17.38 2.82 0.71
CA PHE A 793 17.96 3.75 -0.27
C PHE A 793 18.85 2.95 -1.23
N SER A 794 19.09 3.48 -2.42
CA SER A 794 20.05 2.90 -3.37
C SER A 794 21.22 3.85 -3.59
N VAL A 795 22.42 3.25 -3.56
CA VAL A 795 23.74 3.84 -3.85
C VAL A 795 24.56 2.93 -4.77
N ALA A 796 23.93 1.85 -5.24
CA ALA A 796 24.53 0.84 -6.09
C ALA A 796 23.49 0.37 -7.09
N ALA A 797 23.95 -0.07 -8.26
CA ALA A 797 23.12 -0.60 -9.32
C ALA A 797 23.76 -1.86 -9.91
N GLU A 798 22.94 -2.87 -10.14
CA GLU A 798 23.25 -4.05 -10.92
C GLU A 798 23.44 -3.64 -12.38
N GLN A 799 24.56 -4.04 -13.00
CA GLN A 799 25.01 -3.49 -14.28
C GLN A 799 24.55 -4.37 -15.45
N ARG A 800 23.28 -4.18 -15.85
CA ARG A 800 22.54 -5.03 -16.81
C ARG A 800 22.83 -4.67 -18.27
N VAL A 801 22.98 -5.68 -19.13
CA VAL A 801 23.07 -5.54 -20.60
C VAL A 801 22.08 -6.49 -21.28
N ASP A 802 21.44 -6.05 -22.37
CA ASP A 802 20.74 -6.96 -23.29
C ASP A 802 21.76 -7.52 -24.30
N PRO A 803 22.09 -8.82 -24.27
CA PRO A 803 23.09 -9.39 -25.16
C PRO A 803 22.61 -9.47 -26.63
N ASN A 804 21.31 -9.33 -26.91
CA ASN A 804 20.76 -9.30 -28.28
C ASN A 804 20.82 -7.91 -28.91
N ASN A 805 20.78 -6.86 -28.09
CA ASN A 805 20.72 -5.46 -28.51
C ASN A 805 21.77 -4.62 -27.78
N ASN A 806 23.00 -5.12 -27.70
CA ASN A 806 24.09 -4.44 -27.00
C ASN A 806 24.61 -3.23 -27.83
N PRO A 807 24.46 -1.98 -27.36
CA PRO A 807 24.89 -0.79 -28.10
C PRO A 807 26.42 -0.71 -28.28
N ALA A 808 27.22 -1.37 -27.45
CA ALA A 808 28.68 -1.40 -27.59
C ALA A 808 29.15 -2.11 -28.87
N SER A 809 28.30 -2.92 -29.51
CA SER A 809 28.56 -3.51 -30.83
C SER A 809 28.61 -2.46 -31.96
N LEU A 810 28.06 -1.26 -31.72
CA LEU A 810 28.05 -0.12 -32.64
C LEU A 810 29.03 0.99 -32.23
N ASP A 811 29.76 0.82 -31.12
CA ASP A 811 30.72 1.80 -30.63
C ASP A 811 32.05 1.72 -31.40
N LYS A 812 32.49 2.87 -31.92
CA LYS A 812 33.69 2.97 -32.78
C LYS A 812 35.00 2.82 -32.00
N GLU A 813 35.04 3.13 -30.71
CA GLU A 813 36.23 2.91 -29.86
C GLU A 813 36.38 1.41 -29.57
N VAL A 814 35.28 0.75 -29.18
CA VAL A 814 35.23 -0.69 -28.87
C VAL A 814 35.54 -1.51 -30.12
N GLU A 815 34.90 -1.23 -31.26
CA GLU A 815 35.17 -1.92 -32.53
C GLU A 815 36.65 -1.80 -32.95
N ARG A 816 37.25 -0.62 -32.79
CA ARG A 816 38.67 -0.39 -33.08
C ARG A 816 39.60 -1.23 -32.20
N LYS A 817 39.26 -1.43 -30.92
CA LYS A 817 40.01 -2.28 -29.99
C LYS A 817 39.89 -3.76 -30.36
N CYS A 818 38.68 -4.25 -30.63
CA CYS A 818 38.46 -5.64 -31.06
C CYS A 818 39.26 -5.98 -32.33
N ARG A 819 39.18 -5.12 -33.35
CA ARG A 819 39.96 -5.26 -34.60
C ARG A 819 41.48 -5.17 -34.40
N HIS A 820 41.96 -4.54 -33.32
CA HIS A 820 43.39 -4.53 -32.99
C HIS A 820 43.81 -5.87 -32.37
N ALA A 821 43.06 -6.40 -31.40
CA ALA A 821 43.31 -7.72 -30.82
C ALA A 821 43.28 -8.85 -31.87
N GLU A 822 42.35 -8.81 -32.81
CA GLU A 822 42.30 -9.74 -33.95
C GLU A 822 43.57 -9.68 -34.83
N LYS A 823 44.09 -8.47 -35.12
CA LYS A 823 45.36 -8.27 -35.85
C LYS A 823 46.58 -8.70 -35.05
N GLU A 824 46.53 -8.56 -33.73
CA GLU A 824 47.51 -9.15 -32.83
C GLU A 824 47.40 -10.68 -32.75
N GLY A 825 46.43 -11.30 -33.43
CA GLY A 825 46.27 -12.74 -33.58
C GLY A 825 45.72 -13.42 -32.34
N VAL A 826 44.96 -12.68 -31.53
CA VAL A 826 44.20 -13.23 -30.42
C VAL A 826 43.16 -14.23 -30.96
N LYS A 827 43.19 -15.46 -30.45
CA LYS A 827 42.21 -16.52 -30.78
C LYS A 827 41.32 -16.78 -29.58
N ILE A 828 40.01 -16.86 -29.81
CA ILE A 828 39.01 -17.17 -28.79
C ILE A 828 38.72 -18.67 -28.79
N HIS A 829 38.52 -19.22 -27.59
CA HIS A 829 38.14 -20.61 -27.36
C HIS A 829 36.93 -20.63 -26.40
N ASP A 830 35.93 -21.42 -26.74
CA ASP A 830 34.69 -21.55 -25.99
C ASP A 830 34.60 -22.94 -25.36
N ILE A 831 34.16 -23.00 -24.10
CA ILE A 831 33.73 -24.23 -23.42
C ILE A 831 32.27 -24.02 -23.01
N PRO A 832 31.30 -24.57 -23.77
CA PRO A 832 29.88 -24.51 -23.48
C PRO A 832 29.52 -25.02 -22.09
N ILE A 833 28.37 -24.56 -21.57
CA ILE A 833 27.83 -25.03 -20.30
C ILE A 833 27.60 -26.55 -20.33
N GLY A 834 28.06 -27.23 -19.29
CA GLY A 834 27.98 -28.70 -19.17
C GLY A 834 29.11 -29.49 -19.84
N GLU A 835 29.99 -28.85 -20.62
CA GLU A 835 31.18 -29.53 -21.17
C GLU A 835 32.33 -29.59 -20.13
N PRO A 836 33.08 -30.71 -20.07
CA PRO A 836 34.16 -30.87 -19.10
C PRO A 836 35.40 -30.04 -19.49
N VAL A 837 35.77 -29.07 -18.66
CA VAL A 837 37.04 -28.33 -18.79
C VAL A 837 38.21 -29.29 -18.58
N SER A 838 39.12 -29.38 -19.55
CA SER A 838 40.29 -30.26 -19.48
C SER A 838 41.27 -29.83 -18.38
N GLN A 839 41.97 -30.80 -17.80
CA GLN A 839 42.91 -30.56 -16.70
C GLN A 839 44.06 -29.61 -17.09
N GLU A 840 44.56 -29.73 -18.33
CA GLU A 840 45.59 -28.85 -18.89
C GLU A 840 45.13 -27.38 -18.95
N ILE A 841 43.87 -27.13 -19.34
CA ILE A 841 43.32 -25.77 -19.38
C ILE A 841 43.18 -25.21 -17.95
N LYS A 842 42.76 -26.04 -16.98
CA LYS A 842 42.66 -25.62 -15.57
C LYS A 842 44.01 -25.15 -15.04
N GLU A 843 45.04 -25.98 -15.18
CA GLU A 843 46.40 -25.67 -14.70
C GLU A 843 46.99 -24.41 -15.36
N LYS A 844 46.76 -24.22 -16.66
CA LYS A 844 47.16 -23.01 -17.38
C LYS A 844 46.43 -21.77 -16.86
N VAL A 845 45.10 -21.85 -16.69
CA VAL A 845 44.30 -20.72 -16.18
C VAL A 845 44.66 -20.40 -14.73
N ASP A 846 44.80 -21.39 -13.85
CA ASP A 846 45.15 -21.21 -12.44
C ASP A 846 46.51 -20.51 -12.29
N LYS A 847 47.51 -20.90 -13.09
CA LYS A 847 48.80 -20.19 -13.15
C LYS A 847 48.62 -18.71 -13.53
N ARG A 848 47.82 -18.40 -14.54
CA ARG A 848 47.58 -17.00 -14.98
C ARG A 848 46.76 -16.19 -13.97
N VAL A 849 45.85 -16.82 -13.24
CA VAL A 849 45.15 -16.21 -12.10
C VAL A 849 46.13 -15.87 -10.99
N GLN A 850 47.07 -16.77 -10.66
CA GLN A 850 48.13 -16.47 -9.69
C GLN A 850 49.04 -15.34 -10.18
N ASP A 851 49.49 -15.34 -11.44
CA ASP A 851 50.28 -14.24 -12.03
C ASP A 851 49.54 -12.89 -11.90
N TRP A 852 48.23 -12.88 -12.11
CA TRP A 852 47.38 -11.69 -12.00
C TRP A 852 47.23 -11.21 -10.56
N LEU A 853 47.02 -12.11 -9.61
CA LEU A 853 46.95 -11.79 -8.17
C LEU A 853 48.24 -11.13 -7.69
N HIS A 854 49.41 -11.68 -8.04
CA HIS A 854 50.72 -11.15 -7.64
C HIS A 854 51.04 -9.77 -8.25
N ASN A 855 50.48 -9.45 -9.43
CA ASN A 855 50.72 -8.17 -10.12
C ASN A 855 49.66 -7.10 -9.82
N ARG A 856 48.60 -7.44 -9.07
CA ARG A 856 47.48 -6.55 -8.73
C ARG A 856 47.94 -5.44 -7.77
N LYS A 857 47.50 -4.19 -7.99
CA LYS A 857 47.86 -3.03 -7.15
C LYS A 857 46.62 -2.26 -6.70
N GLY A 858 46.61 -1.86 -5.42
CA GLY A 858 45.57 -1.05 -4.78
C GLY A 858 44.53 -1.87 -4.00
N LYS A 859 43.99 -1.30 -2.91
CA LYS A 859 42.90 -1.90 -2.12
C LYS A 859 41.67 -2.10 -3.00
N GLN A 860 41.01 -3.24 -2.88
CA GLN A 860 39.81 -3.55 -3.64
C GLN A 860 38.60 -3.67 -2.71
N VAL A 861 37.43 -3.62 -3.34
CA VAL A 861 36.14 -3.91 -2.73
C VAL A 861 35.52 -5.01 -3.59
N HIS A 862 35.46 -6.24 -3.09
CA HIS A 862 34.83 -7.37 -3.78
C HIS A 862 34.14 -8.33 -2.81
N LEU A 863 33.02 -8.89 -3.25
CA LEU A 863 32.27 -9.88 -2.48
C LEU A 863 32.84 -11.30 -2.62
N THR A 864 33.49 -11.60 -3.74
CA THR A 864 33.94 -12.95 -4.13
C THR A 864 35.38 -12.96 -4.60
N ASP A 865 36.10 -13.99 -4.20
CA ASP A 865 37.48 -14.23 -4.58
C ASP A 865 37.52 -15.00 -5.92
N VAL A 866 38.70 -15.07 -6.55
CA VAL A 866 38.80 -15.66 -7.90
C VAL A 866 38.88 -17.19 -7.79
N HIS A 867 37.71 -17.82 -7.79
CA HIS A 867 37.54 -19.28 -7.83
C HIS A 867 36.91 -19.72 -9.16
N PRO A 868 37.72 -20.00 -10.22
CA PRO A 868 37.20 -20.29 -11.56
C PRO A 868 36.32 -21.56 -11.63
N TRP A 869 36.68 -22.60 -10.85
CA TRP A 869 36.11 -23.95 -10.95
C TRP A 869 35.03 -24.28 -9.90
N GLN A 870 34.65 -23.32 -9.05
CA GLN A 870 33.47 -23.45 -8.21
C GLN A 870 32.22 -23.49 -9.10
N ASP A 871 31.22 -24.31 -8.78
CA ASP A 871 29.94 -24.37 -9.51
C ASP A 871 30.06 -24.49 -11.06
N MET A 872 30.90 -25.41 -11.53
CA MET A 872 31.06 -25.69 -12.97
C MET A 872 29.75 -26.01 -13.73
N PRO A 873 28.75 -26.74 -13.17
CA PRO A 873 27.54 -27.11 -13.91
C PRO A 873 26.72 -25.90 -14.41
N HIS A 874 26.77 -24.78 -13.69
CA HIS A 874 26.08 -23.55 -14.07
C HIS A 874 27.02 -22.52 -14.73
N ARG A 875 28.24 -22.90 -15.13
CA ARG A 875 29.23 -21.99 -15.74
C ARG A 875 29.53 -22.32 -17.20
N GLN A 876 29.73 -21.28 -17.98
CA GLN A 876 30.27 -21.31 -19.32
C GLN A 876 31.60 -20.54 -19.34
N TYR A 877 32.62 -21.09 -19.99
CA TYR A 877 33.97 -20.54 -19.97
C TYR A 877 34.38 -20.09 -21.37
N HIS A 878 34.99 -18.91 -21.43
CA HIS A 878 35.58 -18.36 -22.66
C HIS A 878 36.99 -17.92 -22.32
N TYR A 879 37.99 -18.29 -23.12
CA TYR A 879 39.35 -17.81 -22.94
C TYR A 879 39.98 -17.41 -24.27
N ALA A 880 40.95 -16.51 -24.20
CA ALA A 880 41.67 -16.02 -25.36
C ALA A 880 43.16 -16.38 -25.26
N THR A 881 43.76 -16.78 -26.39
CA THR A 881 45.20 -17.07 -26.49
C THR A 881 45.89 -16.14 -27.47
N THR A 882 47.16 -15.80 -27.21
CA THR A 882 48.02 -15.05 -28.15
C THR A 882 48.44 -15.91 -29.35
N LYS A 883 49.21 -15.33 -30.29
CA LYS A 883 49.82 -16.06 -31.42
C LYS A 883 50.71 -17.22 -30.96
N GLU A 884 51.35 -17.06 -29.81
CA GLU A 884 52.25 -18.01 -29.15
C GLU A 884 51.51 -19.11 -28.37
N GLY A 885 50.17 -18.99 -28.24
CA GLY A 885 49.33 -19.97 -27.55
C GLY A 885 49.19 -19.77 -26.03
N GLU A 886 49.76 -18.71 -25.45
CA GLU A 886 49.56 -18.39 -24.04
C GLU A 886 48.18 -17.77 -23.77
N ILE A 887 47.56 -18.12 -22.65
CA ILE A 887 46.26 -17.57 -22.26
C ILE A 887 46.43 -16.12 -21.78
N CYS A 888 45.79 -15.19 -22.49
CA CYS A 888 45.85 -13.75 -22.24
C CYS A 888 44.58 -13.18 -21.60
N CYS A 889 43.41 -13.77 -21.82
CA CYS A 889 42.15 -13.34 -21.19
C CYS A 889 41.27 -14.53 -20.79
N LEU A 890 40.43 -14.33 -19.78
CA LEU A 890 39.43 -15.28 -19.30
C LEU A 890 38.12 -14.55 -19.01
N VAL A 891 37.01 -15.06 -19.54
CA VAL A 891 35.64 -14.67 -19.18
C VAL A 891 34.87 -15.89 -18.71
N ILE A 892 34.23 -15.78 -17.55
CA ILE A 892 33.38 -16.82 -16.96
C ILE A 892 31.97 -16.26 -16.84
N LEU A 893 31.04 -16.91 -17.52
CA LEU A 893 29.61 -16.63 -17.40
C LEU A 893 28.99 -17.62 -16.41
N ALA A 894 28.30 -17.11 -15.39
CA ALA A 894 27.51 -17.91 -14.45
C ALA A 894 26.02 -17.80 -14.81
N GLN A 895 25.34 -18.93 -14.84
CA GLN A 895 23.92 -19.03 -15.12
C GLN A 895 23.14 -18.77 -13.83
N ILE A 896 22.42 -17.64 -13.80
CA ILE A 896 21.57 -17.23 -12.68
C ILE A 896 20.10 -17.46 -13.04
N SER A 897 19.15 -17.03 -12.19
CA SER A 897 17.71 -17.24 -12.43
C SER A 897 17.26 -16.94 -13.87
N PRO A 898 16.22 -17.61 -14.39
CA PRO A 898 15.65 -17.28 -15.69
C PRO A 898 15.26 -15.80 -15.81
N ASP A 899 14.88 -15.18 -14.69
CA ASP A 899 14.50 -13.77 -14.59
C ASP A 899 15.69 -12.84 -14.83
N HIS A 900 16.82 -13.07 -14.16
CA HIS A 900 18.04 -12.26 -14.24
C HIS A 900 19.06 -12.71 -15.32
N GLY A 901 18.87 -13.89 -15.91
CA GLY A 901 19.60 -14.37 -17.09
C GLY A 901 20.97 -14.99 -16.79
N TRP A 902 22.04 -14.23 -17.05
CA TRP A 902 23.43 -14.66 -16.86
C TRP A 902 24.25 -13.56 -16.16
N GLN A 903 25.28 -13.94 -15.43
CA GLN A 903 26.27 -13.02 -14.86
C GLN A 903 27.62 -13.20 -15.56
N VAL A 904 28.23 -12.11 -16.02
CA VAL A 904 29.67 -12.06 -16.32
C VAL A 904 30.41 -12.04 -14.97
N LYS A 905 30.64 -13.25 -14.43
CA LYS A 905 31.14 -13.46 -13.05
C LYS A 905 32.60 -13.02 -12.92
N PHE A 906 33.41 -13.37 -13.90
CA PHE A 906 34.79 -12.91 -14.03
C PHE A 906 35.05 -12.48 -15.47
N ALA A 907 35.78 -11.38 -15.63
CA ALA A 907 36.35 -10.91 -16.88
C ALA A 907 37.76 -10.41 -16.55
N LEU A 908 38.77 -11.22 -16.86
CA LEU A 908 40.16 -11.04 -16.43
C LEU A 908 41.07 -10.84 -17.64
N ASP A 909 41.80 -9.73 -17.65
CA ASP A 909 42.94 -9.46 -18.51
C ASP A 909 44.24 -9.85 -17.78
N PHE A 910 44.94 -10.87 -18.28
CA PHE A 910 46.16 -11.35 -17.63
C PHE A 910 47.37 -10.47 -18.00
N PRO A 911 48.42 -10.37 -17.15
CA PRO A 911 49.59 -9.54 -17.43
C PRO A 911 50.22 -9.87 -18.80
N GLY A 912 50.34 -8.88 -19.68
CA GLY A 912 50.82 -9.04 -21.05
C GLY A 912 49.73 -9.26 -22.12
N ALA A 913 48.45 -9.17 -21.77
CA ALA A 913 47.35 -9.27 -22.74
C ALA A 913 47.40 -8.17 -23.83
N PRO A 914 47.14 -8.50 -25.11
CA PRO A 914 47.00 -7.50 -26.17
C PRO A 914 45.86 -6.52 -25.91
N SER A 915 46.06 -5.25 -26.28
CA SER A 915 45.05 -4.21 -26.10
C SER A 915 43.78 -4.51 -26.90
N GLY A 916 42.63 -4.53 -26.24
CA GLY A 916 41.33 -4.90 -26.82
C GLY A 916 40.94 -6.38 -26.69
N ALA A 917 41.82 -7.24 -26.16
CA ALA A 917 41.54 -8.68 -26.06
C ALA A 917 40.39 -9.01 -25.10
N ILE A 918 40.25 -8.26 -24.00
CA ILE A 918 39.16 -8.48 -23.04
C ILE A 918 37.82 -7.94 -23.55
N GLU A 919 37.79 -6.78 -24.22
CA GLU A 919 36.57 -6.28 -24.88
C GLU A 919 36.08 -7.24 -25.98
N LEU A 920 37.01 -7.78 -26.78
CA LEU A 920 36.72 -8.80 -27.79
C LEU A 920 36.11 -10.06 -27.15
N LEU A 921 36.72 -10.58 -26.08
CA LEU A 921 36.27 -11.80 -25.41
C LEU A 921 34.91 -11.63 -24.71
N VAL A 922 34.66 -10.47 -24.07
CA VAL A 922 33.37 -10.18 -23.43
C VAL A 922 32.25 -10.02 -24.46
N LEU A 923 32.48 -9.28 -25.56
CA LEU A 923 31.47 -9.16 -26.61
C LEU A 923 31.16 -10.51 -27.27
N HIS A 924 32.17 -11.35 -27.48
CA HIS A 924 31.99 -12.72 -27.96
C HIS A 924 31.16 -13.56 -26.98
N SER A 925 31.48 -13.54 -25.68
CA SER A 925 30.75 -14.30 -24.67
C SER A 925 29.28 -13.86 -24.54
N LEU A 926 29.01 -12.55 -24.58
CA LEU A 926 27.64 -12.01 -24.60
C LEU A 926 26.88 -12.46 -25.85
N LYS A 927 27.52 -12.44 -27.02
CA LYS A 927 26.93 -12.95 -28.27
C LYS A 927 26.64 -14.46 -28.21
N ALA A 928 27.51 -15.24 -27.57
CA ALA A 928 27.31 -16.68 -27.40
C ALA A 928 26.04 -17.00 -26.58
N ILE A 929 25.78 -16.27 -25.48
CA ILE A 929 24.54 -16.45 -24.71
C ILE A 929 23.30 -15.83 -25.38
N ALA A 930 23.44 -14.78 -26.22
CA ALA A 930 22.34 -14.29 -27.05
C ALA A 930 21.83 -15.39 -27.99
N LEU A 931 22.74 -16.12 -28.65
CA LEU A 931 22.41 -17.23 -29.55
C LEU A 931 21.69 -18.40 -28.85
N THR A 932 21.86 -18.57 -27.53
CA THR A 932 21.12 -19.56 -26.73
C THR A 932 19.83 -19.00 -26.11
N GLY A 933 19.42 -17.79 -26.49
CA GLY A 933 18.15 -17.18 -26.09
C GLY A 933 18.19 -16.34 -24.81
N ALA A 934 19.37 -16.01 -24.28
CA ALA A 934 19.49 -15.09 -23.15
C ALA A 934 18.94 -13.70 -23.52
N LYS A 935 18.04 -13.15 -22.70
CA LYS A 935 17.45 -11.80 -22.89
C LYS A 935 18.10 -10.71 -22.04
N THR A 936 18.94 -11.11 -21.10
CA THR A 936 19.62 -10.21 -20.16
C THR A 936 20.87 -10.91 -19.63
N ALA A 937 21.92 -10.13 -19.42
CA ALA A 937 23.07 -10.49 -18.64
C ALA A 937 23.46 -9.33 -17.71
N THR A 938 24.34 -9.57 -16.73
CA THR A 938 24.84 -8.53 -15.84
C THR A 938 26.32 -8.69 -15.52
N PHE A 939 27.01 -7.57 -15.27
CA PHE A 939 28.38 -7.55 -14.78
C PHE A 939 28.51 -7.59 -13.24
N GLY A 940 27.40 -7.72 -12.50
CA GLY A 940 27.37 -7.58 -11.05
C GLY A 940 27.11 -6.15 -10.59
N GLY A 941 26.67 -5.98 -9.35
CA GLY A 941 26.56 -4.69 -8.68
C GLY A 941 27.80 -3.80 -8.83
N GLY A 942 27.57 -2.52 -9.11
CA GLY A 942 28.55 -1.44 -9.07
C GLY A 942 28.02 -0.25 -8.27
N ALA A 943 28.90 0.65 -7.83
CA ALA A 943 28.47 1.88 -7.18
C ALA A 943 27.78 2.80 -8.22
N SER A 944 26.66 3.43 -7.83
CA SER A 944 25.95 4.39 -8.68
C SER A 944 26.44 5.81 -8.39
N ASN A 945 26.50 6.64 -9.43
CA ASN A 945 26.75 8.07 -9.29
C ASN A 945 25.59 8.80 -8.59
N THR A 946 24.43 8.15 -8.43
CA THR A 946 23.20 8.74 -7.88
C THR A 946 22.82 8.15 -6.53
N PHE A 947 22.48 9.00 -5.55
CA PHE A 947 21.79 8.58 -4.32
C PHE A 947 20.28 8.58 -4.58
N ARG A 948 19.65 7.40 -4.64
CA ARG A 948 18.20 7.28 -4.83
C ARG A 948 17.52 7.03 -3.48
N VAL A 949 16.59 7.91 -3.10
CA VAL A 949 15.79 7.77 -1.88
C VAL A 949 14.82 6.63 -2.05
N GLY A 950 14.89 5.62 -1.18
CA GLY A 950 13.95 4.50 -1.16
C GLY A 950 12.79 4.73 -0.21
N HIS A 951 12.10 3.65 0.12
CA HIS A 951 10.97 3.65 1.04
C HIS A 951 11.34 4.07 2.47
N ASN A 952 10.34 4.67 3.15
CA ASN A 952 10.36 5.07 4.56
C ASN A 952 11.50 6.01 4.99
N LEU A 953 12.21 6.63 4.03
CA LEU A 953 13.29 7.59 4.27
C LEU A 953 12.84 9.02 3.92
N LYS A 954 12.86 9.94 4.90
CA LYS A 954 12.40 11.33 4.73
C LYS A 954 13.30 12.34 5.46
N GLY A 955 13.24 13.60 5.03
CA GLY A 955 13.74 14.76 5.76
C GLY A 955 15.27 14.84 5.91
N THR A 956 15.74 15.27 7.08
CA THR A 956 17.16 15.56 7.36
C THR A 956 18.09 14.36 7.19
N ARG A 957 17.62 13.13 7.44
CA ARG A 957 18.42 11.90 7.27
C ARG A 957 18.88 11.68 5.83
N VAL A 958 18.06 12.03 4.84
CA VAL A 958 18.43 11.92 3.41
C VAL A 958 19.67 12.77 3.12
N LYS A 959 19.69 14.01 3.60
CA LYS A 959 20.82 14.95 3.41
C LYS A 959 22.11 14.43 4.05
N VAL A 960 22.01 13.80 5.23
CA VAL A 960 23.17 13.21 5.92
C VAL A 960 23.71 11.98 5.18
N LEU A 961 22.84 11.05 4.79
CA LEU A 961 23.26 9.82 4.10
C LEU A 961 23.82 10.10 2.70
N SER A 962 23.18 10.98 1.92
CA SER A 962 23.70 11.41 0.62
C SER A 962 25.08 12.08 0.75
N LYS A 963 25.26 13.01 1.71
CA LYS A 963 26.56 13.65 1.93
C LYS A 963 27.65 12.66 2.36
N ALA A 964 27.32 11.69 3.22
CA ALA A 964 28.25 10.63 3.62
C ALA A 964 28.64 9.76 2.42
N TYR A 965 27.66 9.33 1.61
CA TYR A 965 27.92 8.53 0.42
C TYR A 965 28.83 9.24 -0.58
N HIS A 966 28.56 10.50 -0.93
CA HIS A 966 29.40 11.24 -1.87
C HIS A 966 30.84 11.46 -1.38
N ALA A 967 31.06 11.57 -0.06
CA ALA A 967 32.41 11.61 0.49
C ALA A 967 33.15 10.27 0.25
N ILE A 968 32.51 9.16 0.62
CA ILE A 968 33.06 7.79 0.48
C ILE A 968 33.32 7.43 -0.98
N ALA A 969 32.36 7.71 -1.87
CA ALA A 969 32.46 7.39 -3.30
C ALA A 969 33.62 8.13 -3.99
N ASN A 970 33.85 9.40 -3.62
CA ASN A 970 34.97 10.19 -4.11
C ASN A 970 36.33 9.72 -3.56
N GLU A 971 36.39 9.35 -2.28
CA GLU A 971 37.62 8.88 -1.63
C GLU A 971 38.07 7.52 -2.18
N LEU A 972 37.14 6.57 -2.32
CA LEU A 972 37.40 5.20 -2.78
C LEU A 972 37.33 5.04 -4.31
N LYS A 973 37.05 6.10 -5.07
CA LYS A 973 36.92 6.11 -6.55
C LYS A 973 36.00 5.00 -7.10
N LEU A 974 34.90 4.73 -6.41
CA LEU A 974 34.05 3.56 -6.65
C LEU A 974 33.38 3.56 -8.05
N THR A 975 33.36 4.70 -8.72
CA THR A 975 32.68 4.96 -9.99
C THR A 975 33.47 4.46 -11.21
N ASN A 976 34.81 4.37 -11.12
CA ASN A 976 35.69 4.04 -12.24
C ASN A 976 35.44 2.64 -12.85
N LYS A 977 34.92 1.67 -12.06
CA LYS A 977 34.55 0.34 -12.58
C LYS A 977 33.24 0.34 -13.36
N SER A 978 32.34 1.29 -13.09
CA SER A 978 31.06 1.42 -13.79
C SER A 978 31.27 1.96 -15.21
N GLU A 979 32.19 2.91 -15.41
CA GLU A 979 32.52 3.49 -16.73
C GLU A 979 32.95 2.43 -17.77
N PHE A 980 33.72 1.41 -17.37
CA PHE A 980 34.10 0.32 -18.29
C PHE A 980 32.91 -0.54 -18.71
N ARG A 981 31.96 -0.78 -17.80
CA ARG A 981 30.77 -1.61 -18.05
C ARG A 981 29.75 -0.85 -18.90
N GLU A 982 29.60 0.45 -18.67
CA GLU A 982 28.79 1.37 -19.48
C GLU A 982 29.28 1.38 -20.95
N LYS A 983 30.61 1.43 -21.18
CA LYS A 983 31.20 1.27 -22.53
C LYS A 983 30.91 -0.09 -23.19
N LEU A 984 30.59 -1.12 -22.41
CA LEU A 984 30.17 -2.45 -22.89
C LEU A 984 28.63 -2.59 -22.98
N GLY A 985 27.90 -1.47 -22.89
CA GLY A 985 26.45 -1.40 -23.05
C GLY A 985 25.64 -1.69 -21.80
N ALA A 986 26.26 -1.68 -20.63
CA ALA A 986 25.56 -1.87 -19.37
C ALA A 986 24.69 -0.65 -18.98
N THR A 987 23.61 -0.92 -18.25
CA THR A 987 22.63 0.04 -17.74
C THR A 987 22.40 -0.20 -16.24
N GLU A 988 22.05 0.86 -15.50
CA GLU A 988 21.83 0.78 -14.04
C GLU A 988 20.44 0.22 -13.67
N ASP A 989 20.40 -0.99 -13.12
CA ASP A 989 19.24 -1.59 -12.43
C ASP A 989 19.40 -1.42 -10.90
N PRO A 990 18.63 -0.54 -10.23
CA PRO A 990 18.92 -0.16 -8.84
C PRO A 990 18.82 -1.30 -7.82
N ILE A 991 19.86 -1.43 -7.00
CA ILE A 991 19.90 -2.34 -5.84
C ILE A 991 20.03 -1.54 -4.54
N TYR A 992 19.47 -2.06 -3.46
CA TYR A 992 19.13 -1.28 -2.28
C TYR A 992 19.89 -1.71 -1.03
N VAL A 993 20.12 -0.72 -0.16
CA VAL A 993 20.51 -0.90 1.23
C VAL A 993 19.26 -0.70 2.08
N CYS A 994 18.82 -1.76 2.75
CA CYS A 994 17.63 -1.79 3.59
C CYS A 994 18.03 -2.03 5.05
N TYR A 995 17.44 -1.27 5.97
CA TYR A 995 17.70 -1.40 7.40
C TYR A 995 16.45 -1.13 8.24
N PRO A 996 16.27 -1.80 9.40
CA PRO A 996 15.14 -1.56 10.28
C PRO A 996 15.19 -0.15 10.88
N PRO A 997 14.07 0.38 11.40
CA PRO A 997 14.07 1.61 12.17
C PRO A 997 15.18 1.62 13.25
N HIS A 998 16.04 2.63 13.19
CA HIS A 998 17.21 2.81 14.08
C HIS A 998 18.37 1.80 13.89
N GLY A 999 18.32 0.94 12.86
CA GLY A 999 19.38 -0.03 12.54
C GLY A 999 20.69 0.60 12.04
N LEU A 1000 20.61 1.57 11.13
CA LEU A 1000 21.78 2.23 10.53
C LEU A 1000 22.22 3.47 11.33
N GLY A 1001 22.94 3.23 12.42
CA GLY A 1001 23.71 4.25 13.14
C GLY A 1001 25.18 4.30 12.69
N PRO A 1002 26.05 5.14 13.31
CA PRO A 1002 27.46 5.25 12.94
C PRO A 1002 28.23 3.92 12.96
N SER A 1003 27.89 3.00 13.87
CA SER A 1003 28.47 1.66 13.91
C SER A 1003 28.00 0.75 12.77
N GLY A 1004 26.77 0.93 12.27
CA GLY A 1004 26.26 0.20 11.11
C GLY A 1004 26.91 0.68 9.81
N VAL A 1005 27.11 2.00 9.67
CA VAL A 1005 27.87 2.57 8.53
C VAL A 1005 29.32 2.06 8.54
N ARG A 1006 29.98 2.03 9.71
CA ARG A 1006 31.32 1.46 9.84
C ARG A 1006 31.36 -0.02 9.50
N ALA A 1007 30.40 -0.82 10.00
CA ALA A 1007 30.32 -2.25 9.70
C ALA A 1007 30.18 -2.49 8.19
N ILE A 1008 29.35 -1.72 7.48
CA ILE A 1008 29.22 -1.80 6.01
C ILE A 1008 30.55 -1.45 5.33
N LEU A 1009 31.25 -0.38 5.74
CA LEU A 1009 32.53 0.00 5.12
C LEU A 1009 33.59 -1.08 5.32
N SER A 1010 33.82 -1.51 6.55
CA SER A 1010 34.80 -2.56 6.88
C SER A 1010 34.41 -3.96 6.45
N PHE A 1011 33.18 -4.19 5.96
CA PHE A 1011 32.80 -5.44 5.29
C PHE A 1011 33.29 -5.50 3.85
N PHE A 1012 33.52 -4.32 3.27
CA PHE A 1012 33.95 -4.13 1.89
C PHE A 1012 35.45 -3.81 1.78
N GLU A 1013 36.13 -3.54 2.90
CA GLU A 1013 37.59 -3.38 2.96
C GLU A 1013 38.27 -4.77 3.05
N ASP A 1014 39.27 -5.03 2.20
CA ASP A 1014 40.14 -6.20 2.32
C ASP A 1014 40.78 -6.24 3.73
N GLU A 1015 40.77 -7.41 4.40
CA GLU A 1015 41.64 -7.62 5.56
C GLU A 1015 43.09 -7.56 5.09
N ASP A 1016 43.87 -6.59 5.58
CA ASP A 1016 45.29 -6.46 5.23
C ASP A 1016 46.00 -7.77 5.64
N ASP A 1017 46.65 -8.42 4.67
CA ASP A 1017 47.31 -9.74 4.79
C ASP A 1017 48.59 -9.66 5.65
N GLY A 1018 48.39 -9.40 6.94
CA GLY A 1018 49.40 -9.18 7.96
C GLY A 1018 49.89 -10.46 8.60
N GLY A 1019 50.19 -11.48 7.79
CA GLY A 1019 50.46 -12.85 8.24
C GLY A 1019 51.58 -13.56 7.50
N LYS A 1020 52.83 -13.07 7.59
CA LYS A 1020 53.99 -13.86 7.18
C LYS A 1020 54.14 -15.10 8.06
N VAL A 1021 54.12 -16.29 7.44
CA VAL A 1021 54.89 -17.47 7.86
C VAL A 1021 55.56 -18.05 6.60
#